data_AF-A0A1H8PW63-F1
#
_entry.id   AF-A0A1H8PW63-F1
#
_cell.length_a   1.000
_cell.length_b   1.000
_cell.length_c   1.000
_cell.angle_alpha   90.00
_cell.angle_beta   90.00
_cell.angle_gamma   90.00
#
_symmetry.space_group_name_H-M   'P 1'
#
loop_
_entity.id
_entity.type
_entity.pdbx_description
1 polymer ?
#
loop_
_entity_poly.entity_id
_entity_poly.type
_entity_poly.pdbx_seq_one_letter_code
_entity_poly.pdbx_strand_id
1 'polypeptide(L)'
;MNRFQKFWLVIKEFGAVAYATRVPTLVVALIVFLVARTEPAQDMLAEAVTDAFKLTLGTAPDGKMPESFWRMRSVAILASLAVLAFTAWYWARVVLMFHRAMPDLAGNTEGAYRAAWRPHIVLWWPRVIGWLVFVGCAWGLKTVSGQYRDLGANADQLVWAGWVVFALGVAFLAFLVGRRRLLAGGRARFNMPWALNGAADPRAPFLSVPDIWASPSVALARVVGNVFLFLTIVLTVGLMAWAWTSPVTLGDFFGGLAVALLAGAVAIPLFTLLTIWTATTRFPWFGVAAVFVVFLPTLNGCLSDRIDNHDIRAAEGGKPVPARWTIDEALQAWLDERRPASPVKERPPFIVVAAEGGASRAGYWTVLALGEMVRQDPSVRDSIFAISSVSGGSVGAVLMRALIDLDRVQEAELGWKNPDDRVVCDSGETAPQPYLSCLRVFMRRDFLAAAFSGMFFTDLMQRVWPAAWGTFPDRAETLERSWESSWDEMVASLKAPKGADAERLKALQKKATGLFARGFAGTWGKGAKALGGEEAIKPWPVLLLNGTAVETGRRVITSNVETLTPAFSTTTRKDGQPATVTLPCVAILTAYGRDDASVRKKRAEECRIWEAPAVHDPYDTLVADMPVSTAMNMSARFPIVEPAGGIVDAKGKRAYHVVDGGIYENFGAQTVKDLLHFVLIARELRDSDPKKGVRPLVVLVSTDHELDGVRQVAAAYGGTDDRAGDMADGDRLPPKERAMKLGCKATPEAGRDGVPLCGATLMRSANEVLGDPAALYRTRSGRGESAILGLREQLSQLGFFDENFFHFRQCMNGNLRPASMTWYVSPISQRFMDELLPSVNMPDPAKRSPKLSFVEWTKLAPPTPTAQSAFDDPCQNHAELKRLLNHHERILNGKR
;
A
#
# COMPACT_ATOMS: atom_id res chain seq x y z
N MET A 1 54.35 -8.89 20.61
CA MET A 1 53.16 -8.82 19.72
C MET A 1 53.48 -8.00 18.48
N ASN A 2 53.27 -8.58 17.28
CA ASN A 2 53.39 -7.87 16.00
C ASN A 2 52.18 -6.93 15.76
N ARG A 3 52.25 -6.09 14.71
CA ARG A 3 51.19 -5.11 14.38
C ARG A 3 49.82 -5.79 14.13
N PHE A 4 49.82 -6.93 13.46
CA PHE A 4 48.61 -7.70 13.16
C PHE A 4 47.94 -8.23 14.44
N GLN A 5 48.71 -8.82 15.35
CA GLN A 5 48.22 -9.30 16.65
C GLN A 5 47.64 -8.15 17.48
N LYS A 6 48.33 -7.00 17.54
CA LYS A 6 47.82 -5.78 18.20
C LYS A 6 46.47 -5.36 17.62
N PHE A 7 46.35 -5.30 16.30
CA PHE A 7 45.11 -4.93 15.62
C PHE A 7 43.98 -5.94 15.89
N TRP A 8 44.28 -7.25 15.81
CA TRP A 8 43.32 -8.31 16.08
C TRP A 8 42.77 -8.28 17.52
N LEU A 9 43.62 -7.98 18.52
CA LEU A 9 43.15 -7.84 19.90
C LEU A 9 42.20 -6.65 20.09
N VAL A 10 42.41 -5.54 19.38
CA VAL A 10 41.48 -4.40 19.40
C VAL A 10 40.14 -4.79 18.77
N ILE A 11 40.16 -5.48 17.63
CA ILE A 11 38.94 -6.00 16.99
C ILE A 11 38.18 -6.94 17.93
N LYS A 12 38.88 -7.82 18.65
CA LYS A 12 38.26 -8.75 19.59
C LYS A 12 37.56 -8.03 20.75
N GLU A 13 38.19 -7.01 21.35
CA GLU A 13 37.55 -6.21 22.40
C GLU A 13 36.38 -5.38 21.86
N PHE A 14 36.52 -4.82 20.65
CA PHE A 14 35.41 -4.15 19.97
C PHE A 14 34.24 -5.11 19.75
N GLY A 15 34.50 -6.31 19.23
CA GLY A 15 33.50 -7.36 19.02
C GLY A 15 32.80 -7.77 20.32
N ALA A 16 33.53 -7.86 21.44
CA ALA A 16 32.93 -8.15 22.74
C ALA A 16 31.99 -7.03 23.22
N VAL A 17 32.40 -5.77 23.09
CA VAL A 17 31.56 -4.61 23.45
C VAL A 17 30.35 -4.49 22.52
N ALA A 18 30.54 -4.69 21.21
CA ALA A 18 29.47 -4.70 20.22
C ALA A 18 28.47 -5.84 20.47
N TYR A 19 28.95 -7.04 20.84
CA TYR A 19 28.10 -8.16 21.20
C TYR A 19 27.29 -7.90 22.49
N ALA A 20 27.92 -7.31 23.50
CA ALA A 20 27.23 -6.91 24.73
C ALA A 20 26.14 -5.86 24.46
N THR A 21 26.40 -4.93 23.54
CA THR A 21 25.49 -3.85 23.11
C THR A 21 24.72 -4.18 21.84
N ARG A 22 24.56 -5.47 21.50
CA ARG A 22 23.99 -5.91 20.22
C ARG A 22 22.59 -5.37 19.97
N VAL A 23 21.73 -5.28 20.98
CA VAL A 23 20.36 -4.77 20.84
C VAL A 23 20.35 -3.32 20.35
N PRO A 24 20.90 -2.33 21.08
CA PRO A 24 20.93 -0.94 20.60
C PRO A 24 21.75 -0.78 19.31
N THR A 25 22.81 -1.58 19.11
CA THR A 25 23.60 -1.56 17.87
C THR A 25 22.77 -1.98 16.66
N LEU A 26 22.08 -3.13 16.74
CA LEU A 26 21.31 -3.70 15.64
C LEU A 26 20.06 -2.85 15.34
N VAL A 27 19.36 -2.36 16.36
CA VAL A 27 18.19 -1.48 16.18
C VAL A 27 18.59 -0.20 15.46
N VAL A 28 19.66 0.48 15.91
CA VAL A 28 20.12 1.71 15.25
C VAL A 28 20.64 1.41 13.84
N ALA A 29 21.41 0.34 13.64
CA ALA A 29 21.89 -0.03 12.31
C ALA A 29 20.75 -0.30 11.33
N LEU A 30 19.69 -1.00 11.78
CA LEU A 30 18.49 -1.24 10.97
C LEU A 30 17.77 0.06 10.62
N ILE A 31 17.55 0.96 11.58
CA ILE A 31 16.89 2.24 11.34
C ILE A 31 17.70 3.10 10.38
N VAL A 32 19.02 3.20 10.58
CA VAL A 32 19.93 3.93 9.68
C VAL A 32 19.84 3.36 8.27
N PHE A 33 19.86 2.03 8.13
CA PHE A 33 19.73 1.38 6.84
C PHE A 33 18.39 1.68 6.18
N LEU A 34 17.28 1.53 6.91
CA LEU A 34 15.93 1.78 6.38
C LEU A 34 15.78 3.24 5.94
N VAL A 35 16.15 4.21 6.79
CA VAL A 35 16.06 5.64 6.47
C VAL A 35 16.97 6.03 5.30
N ALA A 36 18.17 5.45 5.22
CA ALA A 36 19.11 5.77 4.15
C ALA A 36 18.81 5.07 2.82
N ARG A 37 18.10 3.93 2.81
CA ARG A 37 17.96 3.09 1.60
C ARG A 37 16.53 2.92 1.10
N THR A 38 15.52 3.20 1.91
CA THR A 38 14.12 2.99 1.50
C THR A 38 13.50 4.29 1.02
N GLU A 39 12.84 4.23 -0.14
CA GLU A 39 12.09 5.36 -0.72
C GLU A 39 10.99 5.89 0.21
N PRO A 40 10.16 5.05 0.88
CA PRO A 40 9.14 5.54 1.81
C PRO A 40 9.70 6.48 2.89
N ALA A 41 10.80 6.09 3.52
CA ALA A 41 11.41 6.88 4.59
C ALA A 41 12.02 8.18 4.05
N GLN A 42 12.56 8.15 2.84
CA GLN A 42 13.11 9.32 2.14
C GLN A 42 12.02 10.33 1.77
N ASP A 43 10.88 9.88 1.24
CA ASP A 43 9.75 10.75 0.87
C ASP A 43 9.14 11.42 2.12
N MET A 44 8.96 10.66 3.20
CA MET A 44 8.51 11.19 4.50
C MET A 44 9.46 12.26 5.05
N LEU A 45 10.78 12.06 4.91
CA LEU A 45 11.78 13.05 5.31
C LEU A 45 11.71 14.31 4.45
N ALA A 46 11.58 14.16 3.13
CA ALA A 46 11.52 15.28 2.21
C ALA A 46 10.28 16.15 2.46
N GLU A 47 9.14 15.53 2.74
CA GLU A 47 7.91 16.23 3.08
C GLU A 47 8.02 16.99 4.40
N ALA A 48 8.49 16.33 5.47
CA ALA A 48 8.67 16.98 6.76
C ALA A 48 9.57 18.23 6.68
N VAL A 49 10.64 18.16 5.89
CA VAL A 49 11.51 19.33 5.64
C VAL A 49 10.76 20.40 4.86
N THR A 50 10.07 20.03 3.78
CA THR A 50 9.32 20.97 2.94
C THR A 50 8.26 21.73 3.74
N ASP A 51 7.52 21.04 4.61
CA ASP A 51 6.51 21.65 5.46
C ASP A 51 7.11 22.59 6.50
N ALA A 52 8.21 22.17 7.15
CA ALA A 52 8.93 23.01 8.11
C ALA A 52 9.44 24.32 7.46
N PHE A 53 9.94 24.25 6.23
CA PHE A 53 10.36 25.43 5.47
C PHE A 53 9.19 26.35 5.11
N LYS A 54 8.08 25.79 4.59
CA LYS A 54 6.87 26.57 4.27
C LYS A 54 6.36 27.34 5.49
N LEU A 55 6.28 26.66 6.64
CA LEU A 55 5.89 27.27 7.92
C LEU A 55 6.82 28.39 8.36
N THR A 56 8.13 28.25 8.13
CA THR A 56 9.14 29.27 8.49
C THR A 56 9.03 30.50 7.59
N LEU A 57 8.63 30.31 6.32
CA LEU A 57 8.45 31.39 5.34
C LEU A 57 7.08 32.07 5.44
N GLY A 58 6.22 31.69 6.40
CA GLY A 58 4.88 32.26 6.53
C GLY A 58 3.92 31.86 5.40
N THR A 59 4.29 30.85 4.61
CA THR A 59 3.42 30.24 3.60
C THR A 59 2.75 29.03 4.20
N ALA A 60 1.41 28.99 4.21
CA ALA A 60 0.69 27.81 4.67
C ALA A 60 1.10 26.57 3.84
N PRO A 61 1.42 25.43 4.48
CA PRO A 61 1.54 24.15 3.77
C PRO A 61 0.27 23.86 2.96
N ASP A 62 0.39 23.08 1.89
CA ASP A 62 -0.74 22.79 1.00
C ASP A 62 -1.85 22.06 1.79
N GLY A 63 -2.98 22.73 2.03
CA GLY A 63 -4.14 22.17 2.73
C GLY A 63 -4.63 23.00 3.92
N LYS A 64 -5.86 22.74 4.36
CA LYS A 64 -6.53 23.46 5.47
C LYS A 64 -6.20 22.95 6.87
N MET A 65 -5.19 22.11 7.02
CA MET A 65 -4.76 21.69 8.36
C MET A 65 -4.15 22.89 9.09
N PRO A 66 -4.45 23.09 10.38
CA PRO A 66 -3.87 24.19 11.16
C PRO A 66 -2.34 24.17 11.06
N GLU A 67 -1.69 25.34 10.99
CA GLU A 67 -0.22 25.42 10.99
C GLU A 67 0.42 24.65 12.17
N SER A 68 -0.29 24.58 13.30
CA SER A 68 0.11 23.82 14.47
C SER A 68 0.28 22.32 14.20
N PHE A 69 -0.53 21.74 13.30
CA PHE A 69 -0.47 20.33 12.93
C PHE A 69 0.83 19.99 12.19
N TRP A 70 1.20 20.78 11.19
CA TRP A 70 2.43 20.58 10.41
C TRP A 70 3.69 20.85 11.23
N ARG A 71 3.65 21.88 12.10
CA ARG A 71 4.74 22.13 13.08
C ARG A 71 4.90 20.96 14.02
N MET A 72 3.80 20.40 14.51
CA MET A 72 3.81 19.24 15.40
C MET A 72 4.48 18.02 14.76
N ARG A 73 4.17 17.68 13.49
CA ARG A 73 4.80 16.54 12.79
C ARG A 73 6.30 16.71 12.60
N SER A 74 6.74 17.88 12.15
CA SER A 74 8.17 18.18 11.98
C SER A 74 8.93 18.11 13.31
N VAL A 75 8.34 18.65 14.38
CA VAL A 75 8.88 18.57 15.74
C VAL A 75 8.87 17.13 16.25
N ALA A 76 7.84 16.35 15.94
CA ALA A 76 7.72 14.96 16.35
C ALA A 76 8.85 14.08 15.77
N ILE A 77 9.25 14.29 14.52
CA ILE A 77 10.38 13.55 13.91
C ILE A 77 11.69 13.90 14.62
N LEU A 78 11.99 15.19 14.81
CA LEU A 78 13.22 15.62 15.50
C LEU A 78 13.25 15.16 16.97
N ALA A 79 12.12 15.23 17.67
CA ALA A 79 11.98 14.72 19.02
C ALA A 79 12.19 13.20 19.08
N SER A 80 11.61 12.46 18.14
CA SER A 80 11.75 11.00 18.06
C SER A 80 13.19 10.57 17.74
N LEU A 81 13.90 11.30 16.87
CA LEU A 81 15.32 11.10 16.61
C LEU A 81 16.15 11.29 17.89
N ALA A 82 15.90 12.38 18.63
CA ALA A 82 16.58 12.64 19.89
C ALA A 82 16.29 11.55 20.93
N VAL A 83 15.01 11.17 21.10
CA VAL A 83 14.59 10.10 22.01
C VAL A 83 15.29 8.78 21.67
N LEU A 84 15.32 8.37 20.40
CA LEU A 84 16.02 7.18 19.95
C LEU A 84 17.53 7.26 20.23
N ALA A 85 18.17 8.38 19.90
CA ALA A 85 19.60 8.59 20.10
C ALA A 85 20.01 8.53 21.58
N PHE A 86 19.25 9.21 22.46
CA PHE A 86 19.48 9.18 23.91
C PHE A 86 19.20 7.79 24.48
N THR A 87 18.15 7.12 24.04
CA THR A 87 17.79 5.77 24.51
C THR A 87 18.84 4.76 24.10
N ALA A 88 19.28 4.78 22.85
CA ALA A 88 20.34 3.89 22.35
C ALA A 88 21.66 4.11 23.10
N TRP A 89 22.06 5.37 23.30
CA TRP A 89 23.24 5.71 24.08
C TRP A 89 23.14 5.24 25.54
N TYR A 90 21.99 5.48 26.19
CA TYR A 90 21.79 5.18 27.60
C TYR A 90 21.76 3.67 27.85
N TRP A 91 20.94 2.92 27.12
CA TRP A 91 20.77 1.48 27.32
C TRP A 91 22.00 0.67 26.91
N ALA A 92 22.77 1.14 25.91
CA ALA A 92 24.08 0.57 25.63
C ALA A 92 25.05 0.70 26.82
N ARG A 93 24.94 1.75 27.64
CA ARG A 93 25.72 1.86 28.88
C ARG A 93 25.17 0.97 29.99
N VAL A 94 23.85 0.90 30.15
CA VAL A 94 23.20 0.05 31.17
C VAL A 94 23.62 -1.40 30.97
N VAL A 95 23.50 -1.95 29.75
CA VAL A 95 23.86 -3.35 29.50
C VAL A 95 25.33 -3.65 29.77
N LEU A 96 26.23 -2.70 29.47
CA LEU A 96 27.67 -2.85 29.75
C LEU A 96 27.99 -2.87 31.26
N MET A 97 27.12 -2.32 32.12
CA MET A 97 27.28 -2.44 33.58
C MET A 97 26.93 -3.86 34.07
N PHE A 98 25.99 -4.53 33.42
CA PHE A 98 25.47 -5.84 33.83
C PHE A 98 26.10 -7.03 33.11
N HIS A 99 26.76 -6.82 31.98
CA HIS A 99 27.35 -7.89 31.20
C HIS A 99 28.59 -8.46 31.91
N ARG A 100 28.37 -9.44 32.80
CA ARG A 100 29.37 -10.18 33.60
C ARG A 100 30.42 -10.99 32.80
N ALA A 101 30.56 -10.78 31.50
CA ALA A 101 31.34 -11.62 30.59
C ALA A 101 32.53 -10.91 29.94
N MET A 102 33.09 -9.89 30.59
CA MET A 102 34.39 -9.36 30.23
C MET A 102 35.42 -10.06 31.13
N PRO A 103 36.19 -11.06 30.64
CA PRO A 103 37.11 -11.84 31.47
C PRO A 103 38.08 -10.94 32.22
N ASP A 104 38.49 -11.35 33.43
CA ASP A 104 39.60 -10.70 34.14
C ASP A 104 40.85 -10.74 33.23
N LEU A 105 41.38 -9.56 32.93
CA LEU A 105 42.51 -9.37 32.02
C LEU A 105 43.87 -9.60 32.72
N ALA A 106 43.88 -10.27 33.86
CA ALA A 106 45.05 -10.41 34.71
C ALA A 106 45.99 -11.52 34.23
N GLY A 107 47.27 -11.18 34.07
CA GLY A 107 48.37 -12.16 34.07
C GLY A 107 49.21 -12.32 32.79
N ASN A 108 48.89 -11.67 31.66
CA ASN A 108 49.73 -11.75 30.44
C ASN A 108 49.78 -10.44 29.62
N THR A 109 50.75 -10.32 28.70
CA THR A 109 50.95 -9.13 27.84
C THR A 109 49.77 -8.82 26.93
N GLU A 110 48.98 -9.83 26.52
CA GLU A 110 47.74 -9.60 25.77
C GLU A 110 46.65 -8.97 26.63
N GLY A 111 46.53 -9.39 27.89
CA GLY A 111 45.61 -8.85 28.88
C GLY A 111 45.87 -7.38 29.16
N ALA A 112 47.14 -7.01 29.35
CA ALA A 112 47.56 -5.61 29.51
C ALA A 112 47.21 -4.74 28.29
N TYR A 113 47.43 -5.26 27.07
CA TYR A 113 47.10 -4.52 25.85
C TYR A 113 45.58 -4.34 25.67
N ARG A 114 44.79 -5.38 25.95
CA ARG A 114 43.31 -5.29 25.94
C ARG A 114 42.79 -4.34 27.01
N ALA A 115 43.41 -4.32 28.20
CA ALA A 115 43.05 -3.43 29.30
C ALA A 115 43.30 -1.96 28.98
N ALA A 116 44.29 -1.66 28.14
CA ALA A 116 44.54 -0.29 27.66
C ALA A 116 43.42 0.22 26.74
N TRP A 117 42.88 -0.63 25.84
CA TRP A 117 41.87 -0.21 24.85
C TRP A 117 40.42 -0.32 25.33
N ARG A 118 40.11 -1.31 26.17
CA ARG A 118 38.75 -1.59 26.66
C ARG A 118 38.04 -0.34 27.24
N PRO A 119 38.65 0.48 28.12
CA PRO A 119 38.00 1.68 28.65
C PRO A 119 37.60 2.69 27.57
N HIS A 120 38.43 2.83 26.52
CA HIS A 120 38.13 3.71 25.40
C HIS A 120 36.94 3.20 24.58
N ILE A 121 36.91 1.90 24.28
CA ILE A 121 35.82 1.28 23.51
C ILE A 121 34.50 1.36 24.29
N VAL A 122 34.50 0.97 25.57
CA VAL A 122 33.33 1.03 26.46
C VAL A 122 32.80 2.47 26.63
N LEU A 123 33.68 3.46 26.61
CA LEU A 123 33.30 4.87 26.74
C LEU A 123 32.72 5.46 25.45
N TRP A 124 33.34 5.16 24.30
CA TRP A 124 33.01 5.79 23.02
C TRP A 124 31.90 5.07 22.26
N TRP A 125 31.85 3.74 22.32
CA TRP A 125 30.90 2.97 21.51
C TRP A 125 29.43 3.35 21.73
N PRO A 126 28.92 3.48 22.97
CA PRO A 126 27.56 3.97 23.20
C PRO A 126 27.30 5.36 22.61
N ARG A 127 28.30 6.25 22.60
CA ARG A 127 28.16 7.61 22.05
C ARG A 127 28.06 7.57 20.53
N VAL A 128 28.86 6.70 19.90
CA VAL A 128 28.83 6.47 18.45
C VAL A 128 27.48 5.92 18.04
N ILE A 129 26.94 4.91 18.75
CA ILE A 129 25.59 4.39 18.46
C ILE A 129 24.54 5.51 18.48
N GLY A 130 24.49 6.33 19.53
CA GLY A 130 23.53 7.44 19.60
C GLY A 130 23.72 8.47 18.48
N TRP A 131 24.98 8.81 18.16
CA TRP A 131 25.32 9.74 17.08
C TRP A 131 24.92 9.23 15.69
N LEU A 132 25.04 7.92 15.43
CA LEU A 132 24.71 7.30 14.15
C LEU A 132 23.24 7.48 13.77
N VAL A 133 22.33 7.66 14.73
CA VAL A 133 20.91 7.98 14.46
C VAL A 133 20.77 9.26 13.64
N PHE A 134 21.50 10.31 14.02
CA PHE A 134 21.50 11.59 13.29
C PHE A 134 22.21 11.47 11.94
N VAL A 135 23.31 10.71 11.88
CA VAL A 135 24.04 10.47 10.63
C VAL A 135 23.18 9.74 9.61
N GLY A 136 22.41 8.73 10.03
CA GLY A 136 21.49 8.01 9.15
C GLY A 136 20.40 8.90 8.58
N CYS A 137 19.81 9.77 9.41
CA CYS A 137 18.81 10.74 8.95
C CYS A 137 19.42 11.77 7.98
N ALA A 138 20.59 12.34 8.30
CA ALA A 138 21.29 13.26 7.41
C ALA A 138 21.69 12.59 6.08
N TRP A 139 22.06 11.32 6.11
CA TRP A 139 22.35 10.54 4.91
C TRP A 139 21.08 10.26 4.09
N GLY A 140 19.97 9.93 4.73
CA GLY A 140 18.65 9.84 4.08
C GLY A 140 18.29 11.13 3.35
N LEU A 141 18.41 12.28 4.04
CA LEU A 141 18.17 13.62 3.49
C LEU A 141 19.08 13.96 2.30
N LYS A 142 20.35 13.57 2.35
CA LYS A 142 21.28 13.72 1.21
C LYS A 142 20.93 12.80 0.04
N THR A 143 20.47 11.59 0.33
CA THR A 143 20.12 10.61 -0.70
C THR A 143 18.87 11.07 -1.45
N VAL A 144 17.86 11.54 -0.72
CA VAL A 144 16.64 12.08 -1.29
C VAL A 144 16.88 13.41 -2.00
N SER A 145 17.77 14.29 -1.52
CA SER A 145 18.07 15.54 -2.22
C SER A 145 18.64 15.32 -3.62
N GLY A 146 19.47 14.29 -3.81
CA GLY A 146 19.97 13.90 -5.13
C GLY A 146 18.84 13.48 -6.08
N GLN A 147 17.82 12.80 -5.56
CA GLN A 147 16.66 12.33 -6.33
C GLN A 147 15.70 13.47 -6.70
N TYR A 148 15.57 14.49 -5.84
CA TYR A 148 14.65 15.61 -6.04
C TYR A 148 15.27 16.80 -6.80
N ARG A 149 16.59 16.80 -6.99
CA ARG A 149 17.29 17.83 -7.78
C ARG A 149 16.80 17.88 -9.22
N ASP A 150 16.38 16.74 -9.75
CA ASP A 150 15.91 16.58 -11.13
C ASP A 150 14.43 16.96 -11.32
N LEU A 151 13.66 17.06 -10.22
CA LEU A 151 12.24 17.43 -10.18
C LEU A 151 11.99 18.94 -10.08
N GLY A 152 13.04 19.77 -10.13
CA GLY A 152 12.94 21.23 -9.95
C GLY A 152 12.49 21.66 -8.54
N ALA A 153 12.39 20.71 -7.60
CA ALA A 153 12.15 20.99 -6.19
C ALA A 153 13.41 21.58 -5.54
N ASN A 154 13.25 22.28 -4.40
CA ASN A 154 14.33 22.92 -3.66
C ASN A 154 15.30 21.89 -3.02
N ALA A 155 16.05 21.13 -3.83
CA ALA A 155 17.00 20.13 -3.36
C ALA A 155 18.05 20.71 -2.39
N ASP A 156 18.38 21.99 -2.54
CA ASP A 156 19.25 22.72 -1.63
C ASP A 156 18.66 22.82 -0.20
N GLN A 157 17.34 22.92 -0.04
CA GLN A 157 16.68 22.91 1.27
C GLN A 157 16.84 21.55 1.96
N LEU A 158 16.73 20.45 1.20
CA LEU A 158 16.93 19.09 1.71
C LEU A 158 18.39 18.85 2.12
N VAL A 159 19.36 19.32 1.32
CA VAL A 159 20.79 19.26 1.66
C VAL A 159 21.07 20.07 2.92
N TRP A 160 20.53 21.30 3.01
CA TRP A 160 20.71 22.16 4.17
C TRP A 160 20.10 21.55 5.44
N ALA A 161 18.89 21.00 5.35
CA ALA A 161 18.28 20.25 6.45
C ALA A 161 19.15 19.06 6.88
N GLY A 162 19.73 18.33 5.92
CA GLY A 162 20.69 17.27 6.20
C GLY A 162 21.91 17.76 7.00
N TRP A 163 22.46 18.92 6.65
CA TRP A 163 23.55 19.54 7.41
C TRP A 163 23.13 19.99 8.80
N VAL A 164 21.91 20.52 8.97
CA VAL A 164 21.36 20.88 10.29
C VAL A 164 21.23 19.63 11.16
N VAL A 165 20.64 18.55 10.65
CA VAL A 165 20.51 17.28 11.38
C VAL A 165 21.90 16.71 11.74
N PHE A 166 22.86 16.80 10.84
CA PHE A 166 24.24 16.40 11.12
C PHE A 166 24.89 17.25 12.21
N ALA A 167 24.70 18.58 12.17
CA ALA A 167 25.18 19.51 13.18
C ALA A 167 24.54 19.25 14.55
N LEU A 168 23.24 18.91 14.59
CA LEU A 168 22.56 18.45 15.80
C LEU A 168 23.18 17.16 16.34
N GLY A 169 23.56 16.22 15.46
CA GLY A 169 24.33 15.03 15.84
C GLY A 169 25.70 15.37 16.45
N VAL A 170 26.44 16.31 15.85
CA VAL A 170 27.72 16.79 16.40
C VAL A 170 27.51 17.47 17.76
N ALA A 171 26.49 18.31 17.90
CA ALA A 171 26.12 18.96 19.15
C ALA A 171 25.73 17.94 20.22
N PHE A 172 24.96 16.91 19.86
CA PHE A 172 24.64 15.78 20.73
C PHE A 172 25.91 15.05 21.21
N LEU A 173 26.84 14.74 20.30
CA LEU A 173 28.10 14.09 20.65
C LEU A 173 28.96 14.99 21.55
N ALA A 174 29.07 16.28 21.24
CA ALA A 174 29.79 17.27 22.03
C ALA A 174 29.18 17.42 23.43
N PHE A 175 27.85 17.47 23.53
CA PHE A 175 27.13 17.45 24.80
C PHE A 175 27.46 16.18 25.58
N LEU A 176 27.41 14.99 24.95
CA LEU A 176 27.75 13.75 25.63
C LEU A 176 29.21 13.76 26.13
N VAL A 177 30.16 14.29 25.37
CA VAL A 177 31.57 14.40 25.79
C VAL A 177 31.73 15.41 26.93
N GLY A 178 31.08 16.57 26.81
CA GLY A 178 31.20 17.73 27.72
C GLY A 178 30.29 17.69 28.95
N ARG A 179 29.26 16.84 29.01
CA ARG A 179 28.26 16.82 30.09
C ARG A 179 28.86 16.71 31.50
N ARG A 180 29.97 15.98 31.65
CA ARG A 180 30.66 15.85 32.94
C ARG A 180 31.32 17.16 33.38
N ARG A 181 31.85 17.93 32.43
CA ARG A 181 32.41 19.26 32.67
C ARG A 181 31.33 20.31 32.91
N LEU A 182 30.18 20.22 32.23
CA LEU A 182 29.04 21.11 32.46
C LEU A 182 28.42 20.90 33.86
N LEU A 183 28.21 19.64 34.26
CA LEU A 183 27.78 19.28 35.62
C LEU A 183 28.85 19.59 36.69
N ALA A 184 30.11 19.72 36.29
CA ALA A 184 31.21 20.17 37.16
C ALA A 184 31.45 21.69 37.10
N GLY A 185 31.00 22.40 36.07
CA GLY A 185 31.13 23.86 35.93
C GLY A 185 30.25 24.61 36.91
N GLY A 186 29.10 24.03 37.29
CA GLY A 186 28.33 24.45 38.47
C GLY A 186 29.08 24.24 39.81
N ARG A 187 30.21 23.51 39.82
CA ARG A 187 31.06 23.26 40.99
C ARG A 187 32.24 24.22 41.13
N ALA A 188 32.51 25.13 40.20
CA ALA A 188 33.51 26.17 40.45
C ALA A 188 33.14 27.09 41.63
N ARG A 189 31.88 27.00 42.12
CA ARG A 189 31.41 27.63 43.37
C ARG A 189 31.60 26.78 44.63
N PHE A 190 31.87 25.47 44.53
CA PHE A 190 32.05 24.56 45.66
C PHE A 190 33.19 23.56 45.41
N ASN A 191 34.32 23.85 46.05
CA ASN A 191 35.63 23.19 45.94
C ASN A 191 35.56 21.67 46.25
N MET A 192 35.68 20.78 45.26
CA MET A 192 35.76 19.32 45.49
C MET A 192 36.81 18.62 44.61
N PRO A 193 37.69 17.76 45.18
CA PRO A 193 38.79 17.10 44.47
C PRO A 193 38.36 15.97 43.52
N TRP A 194 39.22 15.72 42.54
CA TRP A 194 39.08 14.93 41.31
C TRP A 194 39.21 13.40 41.48
N ALA A 195 38.88 12.84 42.63
CA ALA A 195 39.11 11.42 42.94
C ALA A 195 37.81 10.59 43.04
N LEU A 196 37.22 10.21 41.90
CA LEU A 196 36.21 9.14 41.82
C LEU A 196 36.40 8.32 40.53
N ASN A 197 37.59 7.72 40.41
CA ASN A 197 37.86 6.57 39.56
C ASN A 197 38.11 5.29 40.39
N GLY A 198 37.80 5.28 41.69
CA GLY A 198 38.07 4.15 42.58
C GLY A 198 36.85 3.73 43.38
N ALA A 199 36.56 2.43 43.33
CA ALA A 199 35.93 1.65 44.39
C ALA A 199 34.51 2.03 44.86
N ALA A 200 33.51 1.92 43.98
CA ALA A 200 32.20 1.42 44.43
C ALA A 200 32.01 0.05 43.76
N ASP A 201 31.85 -1.01 44.56
CA ASP A 201 31.66 -2.37 44.09
C ASP A 201 30.46 -2.42 43.12
N PRO A 202 30.65 -2.77 41.83
CA PRO A 202 29.56 -2.85 40.86
C PRO A 202 28.56 -3.98 41.16
N ARG A 203 28.78 -4.80 42.21
CA ARG A 203 27.89 -5.86 42.68
C ARG A 203 26.95 -5.44 43.81
N ALA A 204 27.07 -4.21 44.33
CA ALA A 204 26.15 -3.70 45.34
C ALA A 204 24.71 -3.70 44.80
N PRO A 205 23.72 -4.29 45.53
CA PRO A 205 22.34 -4.38 45.08
C PRO A 205 21.79 -3.02 44.64
N PHE A 206 20.90 -3.02 43.63
CA PHE A 206 20.19 -1.86 43.09
C PHE A 206 19.43 -1.01 44.16
N LEU A 207 19.38 -1.49 45.41
CA LEU A 207 18.71 -0.92 46.57
C LEU A 207 19.61 -0.75 47.81
N SER A 208 20.92 -1.04 47.77
CA SER A 208 21.77 -0.85 48.96
C SER A 208 22.16 0.62 49.11
N VAL A 209 21.54 1.25 50.11
CA VAL A 209 21.63 2.65 50.56
C VAL A 209 23.02 3.18 51.02
N PRO A 210 24.07 2.40 51.37
CA PRO A 210 25.24 3.00 52.04
C PRO A 210 26.07 4.00 51.22
N ASP A 211 26.17 3.85 49.89
CA ASP A 211 27.05 4.68 49.04
C ASP A 211 26.45 6.05 48.66
N ILE A 212 25.20 6.34 49.04
CA ILE A 212 24.51 7.60 48.70
C ILE A 212 25.18 8.81 49.37
N TRP A 213 25.91 8.58 50.46
CA TRP A 213 26.52 9.64 51.28
C TRP A 213 28.00 9.92 50.95
N ALA A 214 28.64 9.15 50.06
CA ALA A 214 30.08 9.30 49.79
C ALA A 214 30.44 10.49 48.88
N SER A 215 29.54 10.95 47.99
CA SER A 215 29.66 12.28 47.36
C SER A 215 28.34 12.76 46.72
N PRO A 216 28.04 14.08 46.78
CA PRO A 216 26.86 14.66 46.10
C PRO A 216 26.84 14.42 44.58
N SER A 217 28.03 14.22 43.99
CA SER A 217 28.19 13.99 42.55
C SER A 217 27.73 12.61 42.08
N VAL A 218 27.95 11.57 42.91
CA VAL A 218 27.52 10.19 42.62
C VAL A 218 26.03 10.06 42.87
N ALA A 219 25.52 10.71 43.93
CA ALA A 219 24.08 10.81 44.18
C ALA A 219 23.35 11.48 43.01
N LEU A 220 23.80 12.66 42.54
CA LEU A 220 23.19 13.35 41.41
C LEU A 220 23.26 12.54 40.11
N ALA A 221 24.39 11.90 39.81
CA ALA A 221 24.53 11.07 38.61
C ALA A 221 23.62 9.82 38.65
N ARG A 222 23.44 9.22 39.83
CA ARG A 222 22.50 8.11 40.05
C ARG A 222 21.04 8.58 39.95
N VAL A 223 20.70 9.73 40.52
CA VAL A 223 19.36 10.33 40.42
C VAL A 223 19.02 10.64 38.96
N VAL A 224 19.91 11.30 38.22
CA VAL A 224 19.69 11.60 36.79
C VAL A 224 19.55 10.33 35.96
N GLY A 225 20.36 9.30 36.24
CA GLY A 225 20.23 7.99 35.59
C GLY A 225 18.88 7.32 35.90
N ASN A 226 18.46 7.32 37.16
CA ASN A 226 17.18 6.74 37.59
C ASN A 226 15.99 7.50 37.02
N VAL A 227 16.05 8.82 36.96
CA VAL A 227 15.03 9.66 36.32
C VAL A 227 14.96 9.35 34.83
N PHE A 228 16.10 9.26 34.12
CA PHE A 228 16.09 8.92 32.70
C PHE A 228 15.55 7.50 32.45
N LEU A 229 15.95 6.52 33.26
CA LEU A 229 15.39 5.16 33.22
C LEU A 229 13.87 5.18 33.41
N PHE A 230 13.40 5.85 34.47
CA PHE A 230 11.98 6.01 34.76
C PHE A 230 11.24 6.66 33.60
N LEU A 231 11.75 7.77 33.05
CA LEU A 231 11.17 8.45 31.90
C LEU A 231 11.10 7.55 30.66
N THR A 232 12.15 6.76 30.36
CA THR A 232 12.11 5.82 29.22
C THR A 232 11.08 4.71 29.42
N ILE A 233 10.88 4.24 30.65
CA ILE A 233 9.85 3.24 30.98
C ILE A 233 8.45 3.87 30.87
N VAL A 234 8.24 5.06 31.44
CA VAL A 234 6.96 5.79 31.35
C VAL A 234 6.60 6.10 29.91
N LEU A 235 7.57 6.55 29.09
CA LEU A 235 7.36 6.77 27.66
C LEU A 235 6.96 5.46 26.95
N THR A 236 7.66 4.37 27.25
CA THR A 236 7.36 3.05 26.67
C THR A 236 5.93 2.60 27.00
N VAL A 237 5.58 2.61 28.29
CA VAL A 237 4.24 2.21 28.74
C VAL A 237 3.17 3.15 28.20
N GLY A 238 3.43 4.46 28.16
CA GLY A 238 2.50 5.46 27.64
C GLY A 238 2.21 5.31 26.15
N LEU A 239 3.25 5.13 25.33
CA LEU A 239 3.09 4.90 23.89
C LEU A 239 2.36 3.58 23.62
N MET A 240 2.67 2.53 24.37
CA MET A 240 1.96 1.25 24.26
C MET A 240 0.48 1.39 24.66
N ALA A 241 0.19 2.04 25.80
CA ALA A 241 -1.19 2.25 26.25
C ALA A 241 -2.02 3.09 25.25
N TRP A 242 -1.42 4.11 24.63
CA TRP A 242 -2.08 4.88 23.57
C TRP A 242 -2.30 4.01 22.34
N ALA A 243 -1.28 3.28 21.87
CA ALA A 243 -1.43 2.39 20.72
C ALA A 243 -2.51 1.31 20.94
N TRP A 244 -2.66 0.81 22.15
CA TRP A 244 -3.66 -0.21 22.47
C TRP A 244 -5.09 0.32 22.47
N THR A 245 -5.28 1.59 22.83
CA THR A 245 -6.61 2.22 22.88
C THR A 245 -7.00 2.85 21.56
N SER A 246 -6.03 3.42 20.83
CA SER A 246 -6.28 4.09 19.56
C SER A 246 -4.99 4.16 18.71
N PRO A 247 -4.63 3.08 18.00
CA PRO A 247 -3.39 3.05 17.21
C PRO A 247 -3.44 3.98 15.99
N VAL A 248 -4.65 4.22 15.46
CA VAL A 248 -4.89 5.16 14.37
C VAL A 248 -4.53 6.60 14.77
N THR A 249 -4.95 7.06 15.95
CA THR A 249 -4.66 8.43 16.41
C THR A 249 -3.20 8.62 16.80
N LEU A 250 -2.54 7.58 17.32
CA LEU A 250 -1.09 7.59 17.53
C LEU A 250 -0.36 7.82 16.20
N GLY A 251 -0.78 7.10 15.15
CA GLY A 251 -0.25 7.24 13.79
C GLY A 251 -0.43 8.66 13.24
N ASP A 252 -1.64 9.22 13.37
CA ASP A 252 -1.93 10.58 12.89
C ASP A 252 -1.07 11.65 13.56
N PHE A 253 -0.86 11.51 14.86
CA PHE A 253 -0.16 12.48 15.71
C PHE A 253 1.33 12.53 15.37
N PHE A 254 1.98 11.37 15.30
CA PHE A 254 3.44 11.30 15.09
C PHE A 254 3.81 11.24 13.60
N GLY A 255 3.01 10.60 12.75
CA GLY A 255 3.37 10.23 11.38
C GLY A 255 4.28 8.99 11.33
N GLY A 256 4.32 8.30 10.18
CA GLY A 256 4.88 6.96 10.08
C GLY A 256 6.37 6.86 10.42
N LEU A 257 7.17 7.84 9.98
CA LEU A 257 8.61 7.85 10.29
C LEU A 257 8.86 8.04 11.80
N ALA A 258 8.16 8.96 12.45
CA ALA A 258 8.33 9.18 13.89
C ALA A 258 7.84 7.96 14.70
N VAL A 259 6.72 7.34 14.31
CA VAL A 259 6.23 6.07 14.89
C VAL A 259 7.29 4.98 14.78
N ALA A 260 7.94 4.81 13.62
CA ALA A 260 9.00 3.83 13.44
C ALA A 260 10.25 4.12 14.30
N LEU A 261 10.64 5.39 14.43
CA LEU A 261 11.76 5.81 15.29
C LEU A 261 11.44 5.55 16.78
N LEU A 262 10.23 5.87 17.22
CA LEU A 262 9.75 5.62 18.58
C LEU A 262 9.63 4.13 18.87
N ALA A 263 9.18 3.31 17.91
CA ALA A 263 9.20 1.86 18.02
C ALA A 263 10.61 1.34 18.27
N GLY A 264 11.61 1.87 17.57
CA GLY A 264 13.02 1.60 17.86
C GLY A 264 13.44 2.00 19.28
N ALA A 265 13.02 3.19 19.72
CA ALA A 265 13.29 3.67 21.07
C ALA A 265 12.63 2.80 22.16
N VAL A 266 11.47 2.20 21.88
CA VAL A 266 10.79 1.25 22.77
C VAL A 266 11.40 -0.15 22.72
N ALA A 267 11.85 -0.60 21.54
CA ALA A 267 12.46 -1.91 21.38
C ALA A 267 13.78 -2.04 22.17
N ILE A 268 14.61 -0.99 22.18
CA ILE A 268 15.91 -0.99 22.87
C ILE A 268 15.80 -1.35 24.36
N PRO A 269 15.02 -0.66 25.22
CA PRO A 269 14.88 -1.00 26.62
C PRO A 269 14.33 -2.42 26.81
N LEU A 270 13.26 -2.79 26.10
CA LEU A 270 12.60 -4.09 26.22
C LEU A 270 13.56 -5.26 25.95
N PHE A 271 14.21 -5.26 24.79
CA PHE A 271 15.12 -6.34 24.43
C PHE A 271 16.42 -6.28 25.23
N THR A 272 16.89 -5.09 25.63
CA THR A 272 18.08 -4.97 26.49
C THR A 272 17.82 -5.57 27.87
N LEU A 273 16.65 -5.35 28.47
CA LEU A 273 16.26 -5.97 29.73
C LEU A 273 16.27 -7.50 29.63
N LEU A 274 15.78 -8.08 28.53
CA LEU A 274 15.86 -9.53 28.29
C LEU A 274 17.31 -10.02 28.20
N THR A 275 18.22 -9.25 27.58
CA THR A 275 19.64 -9.61 27.55
C THR A 275 20.29 -9.54 28.93
N ILE A 276 19.92 -8.56 29.75
CA ILE A 276 20.40 -8.43 31.14
C ILE A 276 19.87 -9.61 31.96
N TRP A 277 18.59 -9.93 31.84
CA TRP A 277 17.97 -11.04 32.56
C TRP A 277 18.58 -12.39 32.18
N THR A 278 18.89 -12.58 30.89
CA THR A 278 19.64 -13.74 30.39
C THR A 278 21.01 -13.85 31.06
N ALA A 279 21.74 -12.73 31.15
CA ALA A 279 23.06 -12.69 31.76
C ALA A 279 23.03 -12.91 33.29
N THR A 280 21.99 -12.45 33.98
CA THR A 280 21.88 -12.55 35.45
C THR A 280 21.40 -13.92 35.90
N THR A 281 20.41 -14.51 35.22
CA THR A 281 19.85 -15.82 35.57
C THR A 281 20.58 -17.00 34.93
N ARG A 282 21.41 -16.75 33.91
CA ARG A 282 22.04 -17.77 33.04
C ARG A 282 21.04 -18.63 32.27
N PHE A 283 19.76 -18.28 32.30
CA PHE A 283 18.73 -18.88 31.47
C PHE A 283 18.60 -18.07 30.17
N PRO A 284 18.50 -18.70 28.99
CA PRO A 284 18.54 -17.99 27.70
C PRO A 284 17.23 -17.25 27.37
N TRP A 285 16.77 -16.32 28.22
CA TRP A 285 15.50 -15.58 28.05
C TRP A 285 15.36 -14.91 26.70
N PHE A 286 16.44 -14.35 26.14
CA PHE A 286 16.42 -13.78 24.80
C PHE A 286 16.15 -14.85 23.72
N GLY A 287 16.78 -16.03 23.86
CA GLY A 287 16.56 -17.16 22.95
C GLY A 287 15.16 -17.74 23.12
N VAL A 288 14.66 -17.84 24.35
CA VAL A 288 13.29 -18.26 24.64
C VAL A 288 12.29 -17.27 24.06
N ALA A 289 12.45 -15.97 24.28
CA ALA A 289 11.60 -14.95 23.67
C ALA A 289 11.62 -15.03 22.13
N ALA A 290 12.80 -15.25 21.53
CA ALA A 290 12.91 -15.45 20.08
C ALA A 290 12.18 -16.71 19.61
N VAL A 291 12.28 -17.84 20.33
CA VAL A 291 11.51 -19.06 20.05
C VAL A 291 10.01 -18.81 20.23
N PHE A 292 9.59 -18.10 21.27
CA PHE A 292 8.18 -17.77 21.48
C PHE A 292 7.62 -16.84 20.39
N VAL A 293 8.39 -15.87 19.91
CA VAL A 293 7.95 -14.92 18.87
C VAL A 293 8.04 -15.51 17.45
N VAL A 294 8.99 -16.40 17.19
CA VAL A 294 9.27 -16.94 15.84
C VAL A 294 8.73 -18.36 15.68
N PHE A 295 8.99 -19.25 16.64
CA PHE A 295 8.72 -20.68 16.51
C PHE A 295 7.29 -21.07 16.92
N LEU A 296 6.75 -20.46 17.98
CA LEU A 296 5.40 -20.76 18.48
C LEU A 296 4.30 -20.44 17.46
N PRO A 297 4.34 -19.32 16.72
CA PRO A 297 3.43 -19.09 15.60
C PRO A 297 3.62 -20.08 14.44
N THR A 298 4.84 -20.60 14.21
CA THR A 298 5.09 -21.62 13.16
C THR A 298 4.62 -23.03 13.57
N LEU A 299 4.40 -23.28 14.86
CA LEU A 299 3.74 -24.50 15.36
C LEU A 299 2.21 -24.48 15.18
N ASN A 300 1.67 -23.43 14.53
CA ASN A 300 0.25 -23.20 14.20
C ASN A 300 -0.47 -24.46 13.71
N GLY A 301 0.19 -25.31 12.92
CA GLY A 301 -0.45 -26.49 12.34
C GLY A 301 -0.80 -27.61 13.34
N CYS A 302 -0.30 -27.58 14.58
CA CYS A 302 -0.44 -28.71 15.51
C CYS A 302 -1.10 -28.39 16.85
N LEU A 303 -1.14 -27.14 17.32
CA LEU A 303 -1.47 -26.87 18.73
C LEU A 303 -2.67 -25.93 18.98
N SER A 304 -3.06 -25.05 18.05
CA SER A 304 -4.28 -24.24 18.16
C SER A 304 -4.44 -23.29 16.97
N ASP A 305 -5.60 -23.29 16.29
CA ASP A 305 -6.02 -22.27 15.31
C ASP A 305 -6.16 -20.85 15.93
N ARG A 306 -5.96 -20.70 17.25
CA ARG A 306 -6.14 -19.43 18.00
C ARG A 306 -4.88 -18.57 18.15
N ILE A 307 -3.71 -19.02 17.69
CA ILE A 307 -2.45 -18.26 17.85
C ILE A 307 -2.30 -17.22 16.73
N ASP A 308 -2.82 -17.50 15.54
CA ASP A 308 -2.96 -16.50 14.50
C ASP A 308 -4.28 -15.74 14.70
N ASN A 309 -4.12 -14.48 15.08
CA ASN A 309 -5.17 -13.54 15.47
C ASN A 309 -5.57 -12.59 14.34
N HIS A 310 -5.15 -12.88 13.11
CA HIS A 310 -5.35 -12.02 11.94
C HIS A 310 -6.54 -12.45 11.08
N ASP A 311 -7.65 -12.84 11.71
CA ASP A 311 -8.89 -13.14 10.99
C ASP A 311 -9.49 -11.88 10.36
N ILE A 312 -10.20 -12.04 9.25
CA ILE A 312 -10.89 -10.92 8.62
C ILE A 312 -12.00 -10.40 9.54
N ARG A 313 -12.22 -9.09 9.53
CA ARG A 313 -13.22 -8.46 10.40
C ARG A 313 -14.64 -8.71 9.89
N ALA A 314 -15.57 -8.95 10.81
CA ALA A 314 -17.00 -8.94 10.54
C ALA A 314 -17.56 -7.51 10.66
N ALA A 315 -18.53 -7.16 9.83
CA ALA A 315 -19.18 -5.85 9.84
C ALA A 315 -19.89 -5.59 11.17
N GLU A 316 -20.01 -4.32 11.55
CA GLU A 316 -20.65 -3.94 12.81
C GLU A 316 -22.06 -4.56 12.96
N GLY A 317 -22.28 -5.19 14.12
CA GLY A 317 -23.51 -5.91 14.42
C GLY A 317 -23.57 -7.36 13.91
N GLY A 318 -22.51 -7.87 13.26
CA GLY A 318 -22.38 -9.28 12.89
C GLY A 318 -23.52 -9.77 11.99
N LYS A 319 -24.04 -8.89 11.14
CA LYS A 319 -25.21 -9.19 10.31
C LYS A 319 -24.86 -10.30 9.31
N PRO A 320 -25.80 -11.24 9.06
CA PRO A 320 -25.59 -12.28 8.07
C PRO A 320 -25.39 -11.66 6.68
N VAL A 321 -24.68 -12.38 5.82
CA VAL A 321 -24.45 -11.98 4.44
C VAL A 321 -25.82 -11.84 3.73
N PRO A 322 -26.18 -10.65 3.22
CA PRO A 322 -27.43 -10.46 2.49
C PRO A 322 -27.37 -11.10 1.11
N ALA A 323 -28.53 -11.27 0.46
CA ALA A 323 -28.60 -11.75 -0.91
C ALA A 323 -27.80 -10.83 -1.85
N ARG A 324 -26.94 -11.41 -2.68
CA ARG A 324 -26.18 -10.69 -3.71
C ARG A 324 -26.83 -10.88 -5.08
N TRP A 325 -26.53 -9.99 -6.01
CA TRP A 325 -26.92 -10.16 -7.40
C TRP A 325 -26.04 -11.25 -8.03
N THR A 326 -26.55 -12.00 -9.00
CA THR A 326 -25.66 -12.74 -9.90
C THR A 326 -25.12 -11.81 -10.99
N ILE A 327 -24.00 -12.18 -11.63
CA ILE A 327 -23.46 -11.42 -12.78
C ILE A 327 -24.51 -11.32 -13.90
N ASP A 328 -25.27 -12.40 -14.15
CA ASP A 328 -26.37 -12.41 -15.12
C ASP A 328 -27.46 -11.42 -14.76
N GLU A 329 -27.93 -11.41 -13.50
CA GLU A 329 -28.95 -10.47 -13.05
C GLU A 329 -28.48 -9.02 -13.16
N ALA A 330 -27.23 -8.74 -12.75
CA ALA A 330 -26.64 -7.41 -12.83
C ALA A 330 -26.49 -6.95 -14.28
N LEU A 331 -26.07 -7.84 -15.19
CA LEU A 331 -25.97 -7.57 -16.62
C LEU A 331 -27.33 -7.28 -17.25
N GLN A 332 -28.36 -8.09 -16.93
CA GLN A 332 -29.70 -7.85 -17.45
C GLN A 332 -30.25 -6.50 -16.96
N ALA A 333 -30.12 -6.19 -15.66
CA ALA A 333 -30.52 -4.90 -15.13
C ALA A 333 -29.78 -3.73 -15.80
N TRP A 334 -28.48 -3.89 -16.08
CA TRP A 334 -27.68 -2.88 -16.79
C TRP A 334 -28.15 -2.68 -18.23
N LEU A 335 -28.51 -3.76 -18.92
CA LEU A 335 -29.02 -3.69 -20.29
C LEU A 335 -30.41 -3.08 -20.37
N ASP A 336 -31.30 -3.46 -19.44
CA ASP A 336 -32.69 -2.99 -19.42
C ASP A 336 -32.75 -1.47 -19.21
N GLU A 337 -31.88 -0.90 -18.37
CA GLU A 337 -31.78 0.55 -18.18
C GLU A 337 -31.25 1.29 -19.43
N ARG A 338 -30.55 0.58 -20.31
CA ARG A 338 -29.94 1.13 -21.54
C ARG A 338 -30.70 0.76 -22.80
N ARG A 339 -31.82 0.03 -22.72
CA ARG A 339 -32.66 -0.23 -23.89
C ARG A 339 -33.35 1.07 -24.31
N PRO A 340 -33.05 1.63 -25.50
CA PRO A 340 -33.77 2.80 -25.96
C PRO A 340 -35.25 2.47 -26.22
N ALA A 341 -36.14 3.46 -26.04
CA ALA A 341 -37.56 3.37 -26.40
C ALA A 341 -37.82 3.24 -27.92
N SER A 342 -36.76 3.34 -28.74
CA SER A 342 -36.75 3.23 -30.20
C SER A 342 -35.66 2.25 -30.62
N PRO A 343 -35.82 1.41 -31.67
CA PRO A 343 -34.89 0.36 -32.04
C PRO A 343 -33.61 0.94 -32.67
N VAL A 344 -32.73 1.52 -31.86
CA VAL A 344 -31.38 1.89 -32.29
C VAL A 344 -30.61 0.60 -32.57
N LYS A 345 -29.96 0.55 -33.74
CA LYS A 345 -29.34 -0.63 -34.35
C LYS A 345 -28.03 -1.11 -33.70
N GLU A 346 -27.50 -0.45 -32.67
CA GLU A 346 -26.14 -0.70 -32.16
C GLU A 346 -26.06 -1.08 -30.67
N ARG A 347 -25.00 -1.83 -30.34
CA ARG A 347 -24.73 -2.40 -29.00
C ARG A 347 -24.22 -1.31 -28.04
N PRO A 348 -24.76 -1.17 -26.82
CA PRO A 348 -24.31 -0.15 -25.86
C PRO A 348 -22.84 -0.35 -25.45
N PRO A 349 -22.11 0.75 -25.13
CA PRO A 349 -20.73 0.69 -24.70
C PRO A 349 -20.64 0.05 -23.31
N PHE A 350 -19.82 -0.99 -23.19
CA PHE A 350 -19.68 -1.80 -21.98
C PHE A 350 -18.24 -1.72 -21.49
N ILE A 351 -17.99 -0.80 -20.57
CA ILE A 351 -16.64 -0.54 -20.07
C ILE A 351 -16.31 -1.50 -18.94
N VAL A 352 -15.20 -2.22 -19.07
CA VAL A 352 -14.61 -3.04 -18.01
C VAL A 352 -13.21 -2.53 -17.72
N VAL A 353 -12.92 -2.29 -16.45
CA VAL A 353 -11.65 -1.74 -16.00
C VAL A 353 -10.80 -2.84 -15.36
N ALA A 354 -9.53 -2.93 -15.72
CA ALA A 354 -8.49 -3.69 -15.04
C ALA A 354 -7.55 -2.70 -14.35
N ALA A 355 -7.50 -2.70 -13.02
CA ALA A 355 -6.71 -1.77 -12.21
C ALA A 355 -5.59 -2.50 -11.47
N GLU A 356 -4.35 -2.14 -11.79
CA GLU A 356 -3.15 -2.75 -11.22
C GLU A 356 -2.99 -2.46 -9.72
N GLY A 357 -2.29 -3.35 -9.04
CA GLY A 357 -1.73 -3.14 -7.71
C GLY A 357 -0.48 -2.28 -7.65
N GLY A 358 -0.19 -1.74 -6.46
CA GLY A 358 0.91 -0.78 -6.24
C GLY A 358 0.73 0.12 -5.01
N ALA A 359 0.05 -0.38 -3.96
CA ALA A 359 -0.33 0.36 -2.75
C ALA A 359 -1.08 1.69 -3.06
N SER A 360 -0.98 2.71 -2.20
CA SER A 360 -1.79 3.94 -2.33
C SER A 360 -1.57 4.65 -3.67
N ARG A 361 -0.39 4.54 -4.28
CA ARG A 361 -0.09 5.10 -5.61
C ARG A 361 -1.04 4.54 -6.68
N ALA A 362 -1.24 3.22 -6.71
CA ALA A 362 -2.15 2.58 -7.63
C ALA A 362 -3.62 2.96 -7.36
N GLY A 363 -3.99 3.08 -6.09
CA GLY A 363 -5.30 3.59 -5.70
C GLY A 363 -5.55 5.01 -6.20
N TYR A 364 -4.55 5.90 -6.04
CA TYR A 364 -4.62 7.28 -6.52
C TYR A 364 -4.80 7.34 -8.03
N TRP A 365 -3.97 6.60 -8.76
CA TRP A 365 -4.00 6.57 -10.22
C TRP A 365 -5.30 6.01 -10.78
N THR A 366 -5.85 4.98 -10.15
CA THR A 366 -7.14 4.38 -10.52
C THR A 366 -8.26 5.42 -10.44
N VAL A 367 -8.34 6.16 -9.34
CA VAL A 367 -9.38 7.19 -9.18
C VAL A 367 -9.11 8.39 -10.08
N LEU A 368 -7.84 8.79 -10.26
CA LEU A 368 -7.48 9.88 -11.16
C LEU A 368 -7.90 9.58 -12.61
N ALA A 369 -7.52 8.41 -13.14
CA ALA A 369 -7.85 8.02 -14.51
C ALA A 369 -9.37 7.90 -14.71
N LEU A 370 -10.08 7.18 -13.84
CA LEU A 370 -11.53 6.98 -13.96
C LEU A 370 -12.32 8.27 -13.69
N GLY A 371 -11.90 9.04 -12.70
CA GLY A 371 -12.51 10.33 -12.36
C GLY A 371 -12.41 11.31 -13.51
N GLU A 372 -11.28 11.33 -14.21
CA GLU A 372 -11.05 12.18 -15.37
C GLU A 372 -11.90 11.77 -16.58
N MET A 373 -12.09 10.47 -16.82
CA MET A 373 -13.02 9.98 -17.85
C MET A 373 -14.45 10.46 -17.60
N VAL A 374 -14.94 10.27 -16.36
CA VAL A 374 -16.29 10.70 -15.98
C VAL A 374 -16.44 12.22 -15.98
N ARG A 375 -15.37 12.96 -15.66
CA ARG A 375 -15.39 14.42 -15.69
C ARG A 375 -15.58 14.95 -17.11
N GLN A 376 -14.88 14.38 -18.10
CA GLN A 376 -15.00 14.84 -19.48
C GLN A 376 -16.30 14.37 -20.14
N ASP A 377 -16.76 13.17 -19.82
CA ASP A 377 -18.07 12.67 -20.25
C ASP A 377 -18.79 11.97 -19.08
N PRO A 378 -19.78 12.63 -18.45
CA PRO A 378 -20.55 12.04 -17.36
C PRO A 378 -21.26 10.73 -17.73
N SER A 379 -21.55 10.48 -19.00
CA SER A 379 -22.24 9.25 -19.44
C SER A 379 -21.33 8.01 -19.42
N VAL A 380 -20.00 8.20 -19.35
CA VAL A 380 -19.03 7.13 -19.11
C VAL A 380 -19.28 6.48 -17.76
N ARG A 381 -19.65 7.24 -16.72
CA ARG A 381 -19.96 6.75 -15.37
C ARG A 381 -20.90 5.55 -15.39
N ASP A 382 -21.95 5.66 -16.19
CA ASP A 382 -22.98 4.63 -16.31
C ASP A 382 -22.56 3.55 -17.33
N SER A 383 -21.59 3.79 -18.19
CA SER A 383 -21.06 2.77 -19.11
C SER A 383 -20.05 1.82 -18.47
N ILE A 384 -19.49 2.19 -17.30
CA ILE A 384 -18.63 1.31 -16.48
C ILE A 384 -19.49 0.22 -15.84
N PHE A 385 -19.34 -1.01 -16.33
CA PHE A 385 -20.02 -2.18 -15.79
C PHE A 385 -19.26 -2.81 -14.63
N ALA A 386 -17.94 -3.00 -14.76
CA ALA A 386 -17.13 -3.67 -13.75
C ALA A 386 -15.73 -3.07 -13.63
N ILE A 387 -15.18 -3.11 -12.41
CA ILE A 387 -13.81 -2.74 -12.09
C ILE A 387 -13.17 -3.96 -11.41
N SER A 388 -12.28 -4.64 -12.14
CA SER A 388 -11.38 -5.64 -11.57
C SER A 388 -10.12 -4.98 -11.09
N SER A 389 -9.74 -5.23 -9.84
CA SER A 389 -8.63 -4.52 -9.21
C SER A 389 -7.79 -5.43 -8.33
N VAL A 390 -6.54 -5.04 -8.13
CA VAL A 390 -5.56 -5.77 -7.33
C VAL A 390 -4.88 -4.81 -6.35
N SER A 391 -4.52 -5.29 -5.16
CA SER A 391 -3.73 -4.55 -4.17
C SER A 391 -4.32 -3.16 -3.86
N GLY A 392 -3.49 -2.12 -3.82
CA GLY A 392 -3.92 -0.73 -3.68
C GLY A 392 -4.83 -0.20 -4.80
N GLY A 393 -4.84 -0.81 -5.99
CA GLY A 393 -5.84 -0.52 -7.02
C GLY A 393 -7.27 -0.81 -6.54
N SER A 394 -7.44 -1.77 -5.63
CA SER A 394 -8.74 -2.05 -4.99
C SER A 394 -9.20 -0.95 -4.05
N VAL A 395 -8.27 -0.25 -3.38
CA VAL A 395 -8.60 0.94 -2.60
C VAL A 395 -9.16 2.04 -3.51
N GLY A 396 -8.53 2.24 -4.67
CA GLY A 396 -9.02 3.18 -5.68
C GLY A 396 -10.36 2.77 -6.31
N ALA A 397 -10.54 1.49 -6.64
CA ALA A 397 -11.78 0.97 -7.21
C ALA A 397 -12.98 1.16 -6.28
N VAL A 398 -12.81 0.84 -4.99
CA VAL A 398 -13.87 1.01 -3.98
C VAL A 398 -14.16 2.48 -3.72
N LEU A 399 -13.12 3.33 -3.65
CA LEU A 399 -13.31 4.78 -3.53
C LEU A 399 -14.07 5.35 -4.74
N MET A 400 -13.68 4.96 -5.96
CA MET A 400 -14.38 5.41 -7.18
C MET A 400 -15.85 4.97 -7.18
N ARG A 401 -16.13 3.72 -6.81
CA ARG A 401 -17.51 3.23 -6.66
C ARG A 401 -18.31 4.05 -5.65
N ALA A 402 -17.74 4.31 -4.48
CA ALA A 402 -18.39 5.10 -3.44
C ALA A 402 -18.66 6.55 -3.89
N LEU A 403 -17.73 7.15 -4.64
CA LEU A 403 -17.89 8.49 -5.22
C LEU A 403 -18.96 8.53 -6.32
N ILE A 404 -19.07 7.49 -7.15
CA ILE A 404 -20.14 7.35 -8.15
C ILE A 404 -21.52 7.27 -7.47
N ASP A 405 -21.62 6.51 -6.37
CA ASP A 405 -22.89 6.39 -5.64
C ASP A 405 -23.24 7.69 -4.90
N LEU A 406 -22.24 8.39 -4.36
CA LEU A 406 -22.42 9.73 -3.81
C LEU A 406 -22.95 10.71 -4.85
N ASP A 407 -22.41 10.67 -6.08
CA ASP A 407 -22.87 11.49 -7.21
C ASP A 407 -24.31 11.16 -7.63
N ARG A 408 -24.67 9.87 -7.69
CA ARG A 408 -26.05 9.45 -8.01
C ARG A 408 -27.08 9.93 -6.98
N VAL A 409 -26.77 9.76 -5.68
CA VAL A 409 -27.65 10.23 -4.60
C VAL A 409 -27.78 11.75 -4.62
N GLN A 410 -26.71 12.48 -4.95
CA GLN A 410 -26.79 13.94 -5.14
C GLN A 410 -27.72 14.32 -6.30
N GLU A 411 -27.58 13.67 -7.45
CA GLU A 411 -28.45 13.90 -8.61
C GLU A 411 -29.93 13.61 -8.27
N ALA A 412 -30.20 12.50 -7.58
CA ALA A 412 -31.56 12.06 -7.25
C ALA A 412 -32.22 12.88 -6.14
N GLU A 413 -31.53 13.11 -5.01
CA GLU A 413 -32.12 13.75 -3.82
C GLU A 413 -31.98 15.28 -3.82
N LEU A 414 -30.92 15.82 -4.45
CA LEU A 414 -30.64 17.27 -4.45
C LEU A 414 -31.06 17.95 -5.76
N GLY A 415 -31.32 17.18 -6.82
CA GLY A 415 -31.78 17.70 -8.11
C GLY A 415 -30.71 18.46 -8.90
N TRP A 416 -29.43 18.24 -8.58
CA TRP A 416 -28.31 18.91 -9.24
C TRP A 416 -27.98 18.20 -10.54
N LYS A 417 -28.27 18.86 -11.66
CA LYS A 417 -28.14 18.27 -13.01
C LYS A 417 -26.87 18.67 -13.74
N ASN A 418 -26.21 19.76 -13.34
CA ASN A 418 -25.00 20.21 -14.00
C ASN A 418 -23.75 19.64 -13.29
N PRO A 419 -22.76 19.14 -14.05
CA PRO A 419 -21.50 18.65 -13.50
C PRO A 419 -20.72 19.69 -12.67
N ASP A 420 -20.84 20.97 -13.02
CA ASP A 420 -20.19 22.09 -12.32
C ASP A 420 -20.86 22.45 -10.98
N ASP A 421 -22.07 21.95 -10.73
CA ASP A 421 -22.84 22.15 -9.49
C ASP A 421 -22.69 20.97 -8.51
N ARG A 422 -21.74 20.06 -8.73
CA ARG A 422 -21.53 18.87 -7.87
C ARG A 422 -20.90 19.24 -6.54
N VAL A 423 -21.16 18.44 -5.49
CA VAL A 423 -20.45 18.60 -4.20
C VAL A 423 -18.97 18.32 -4.44
N VAL A 424 -18.13 19.28 -4.04
CA VAL A 424 -16.68 19.14 -4.04
C VAL A 424 -16.18 18.92 -2.62
N CYS A 425 -15.07 18.19 -2.48
CA CYS A 425 -14.41 18.09 -1.19
C CYS A 425 -13.48 19.28 -0.96
N ASP A 426 -13.33 19.69 0.29
CA ASP A 426 -12.44 20.78 0.65
C ASP A 426 -10.97 20.37 0.66
N SER A 427 -10.38 20.26 -0.54
CA SER A 427 -8.95 19.97 -0.72
C SER A 427 -8.03 21.16 -0.38
N GLY A 428 -8.59 22.35 -0.17
CA GLY A 428 -7.82 23.60 0.01
C GLY A 428 -7.51 24.34 -1.29
N GLU A 429 -7.99 23.87 -2.43
CA GLU A 429 -7.74 24.48 -3.74
C GLU A 429 -8.78 25.52 -4.14
N THR A 430 -8.38 26.44 -5.01
CA THR A 430 -9.21 27.55 -5.50
C THR A 430 -10.25 27.13 -6.53
N ALA A 431 -10.05 26.00 -7.23
CA ALA A 431 -10.99 25.39 -8.18
C ALA A 431 -10.97 23.85 -8.05
N PRO A 432 -11.60 23.29 -7.01
CA PRO A 432 -11.57 21.85 -6.77
C PRO A 432 -12.37 21.09 -7.84
N GLN A 433 -11.73 20.11 -8.48
CA GLN A 433 -12.40 19.16 -9.37
C GLN A 433 -13.19 18.13 -8.51
N PRO A 434 -14.42 17.71 -8.88
CA PRO A 434 -15.30 16.94 -7.99
C PRO A 434 -14.68 15.66 -7.42
N TYR A 435 -14.18 14.74 -8.27
CA TYR A 435 -13.57 13.50 -7.79
C TYR A 435 -12.14 13.68 -7.30
N LEU A 436 -11.33 14.51 -7.96
CA LEU A 436 -9.93 14.69 -7.60
C LEU A 436 -9.77 15.40 -6.26
N SER A 437 -10.63 16.39 -5.94
CA SER A 437 -10.63 17.04 -4.64
C SER A 437 -10.92 16.04 -3.51
N CYS A 438 -11.89 15.15 -3.71
CA CYS A 438 -12.23 14.10 -2.75
C CYS A 438 -11.13 13.03 -2.65
N LEU A 439 -10.52 12.66 -3.78
CA LEU A 439 -9.36 11.78 -3.81
C LEU A 439 -8.21 12.34 -2.97
N ARG A 440 -7.87 13.63 -3.15
CA ARG A 440 -6.80 14.29 -2.38
C ARG A 440 -7.11 14.34 -0.90
N VAL A 441 -8.36 14.62 -0.52
CA VAL A 441 -8.76 14.58 0.90
C VAL A 441 -8.66 13.16 1.47
N PHE A 442 -9.08 12.14 0.74
CA PHE A 442 -8.98 10.74 1.19
C PHE A 442 -7.52 10.26 1.28
N MET A 443 -6.68 10.61 0.30
CA MET A 443 -5.29 10.13 0.21
C MET A 443 -4.26 10.96 0.97
N ARG A 444 -4.63 12.11 1.56
CA ARG A 444 -3.70 12.93 2.36
C ARG A 444 -3.24 12.27 3.66
N ARG A 445 -3.97 11.26 4.11
CA ARG A 445 -3.71 10.58 5.37
C ARG A 445 -2.51 9.64 5.24
N ASP A 446 -1.71 9.56 6.29
CA ASP A 446 -0.61 8.60 6.37
C ASP A 446 -1.11 7.24 6.84
N PHE A 447 -1.56 6.42 5.89
CA PHE A 447 -2.07 5.07 6.19
C PHE A 447 -0.94 4.14 6.65
N LEU A 448 0.31 4.41 6.25
CA LEU A 448 1.47 3.66 6.71
C LEU A 448 1.73 3.86 8.22
N ALA A 449 1.51 5.08 8.73
CA ALA A 449 1.61 5.35 10.17
C ALA A 449 0.64 4.50 10.99
N ALA A 450 -0.59 4.32 10.50
CA ALA A 450 -1.58 3.49 11.15
C ALA A 450 -1.12 2.01 11.17
N ALA A 451 -0.70 1.47 10.03
CA ALA A 451 -0.16 0.11 9.95
C ALA A 451 1.05 -0.11 10.88
N PHE A 452 1.98 0.85 10.94
CA PHE A 452 3.14 0.79 11.84
C PHE A 452 2.74 0.85 13.32
N SER A 453 1.75 1.67 13.69
CA SER A 453 1.24 1.71 15.05
C SER A 453 0.68 0.36 15.50
N GLY A 454 -0.09 -0.31 14.64
CA GLY A 454 -0.55 -1.68 14.93
C GLY A 454 0.62 -2.68 15.00
N MET A 455 1.48 -2.67 13.98
CA MET A 455 2.59 -3.63 13.86
C MET A 455 3.55 -3.59 15.06
N PHE A 456 3.98 -2.40 15.48
CA PHE A 456 5.02 -2.27 16.50
C PHE A 456 4.50 -2.34 17.93
N PHE A 457 3.25 -1.95 18.16
CA PHE A 457 2.73 -1.79 19.53
C PHE A 457 1.59 -2.75 19.89
N THR A 458 0.72 -3.12 18.95
CA THR A 458 -0.38 -4.07 19.23
C THR A 458 0.03 -5.50 18.91
N ASP A 459 0.51 -5.78 17.69
CA ASP A 459 0.85 -7.15 17.25
C ASP A 459 1.95 -7.79 18.09
N LEU A 460 3.01 -7.03 18.40
CA LEU A 460 4.11 -7.51 19.24
C LEU A 460 3.60 -7.96 20.62
N MET A 461 2.58 -7.30 21.17
CA MET A 461 1.99 -7.66 22.45
C MET A 461 1.06 -8.85 22.34
N GLN A 462 0.23 -8.90 21.29
CA GLN A 462 -0.65 -10.04 21.05
C GLN A 462 0.17 -11.33 20.89
N ARG A 463 1.39 -11.28 20.35
CA ARG A 463 2.28 -12.46 20.30
C ARG A 463 2.79 -12.95 21.66
N VAL A 464 2.85 -12.09 22.68
CA VAL A 464 3.45 -12.41 23.99
C VAL A 464 2.39 -12.63 25.07
N TRP A 465 1.20 -12.07 24.91
CA TRP A 465 0.13 -12.11 25.91
C TRP A 465 -1.15 -12.74 25.34
N PRO A 466 -1.38 -14.05 25.56
CA PRO A 466 -2.54 -14.77 25.03
C PRO A 466 -3.91 -14.18 25.37
N ALA A 467 -4.06 -13.54 26.53
CA ALA A 467 -5.32 -12.91 26.94
C ALA A 467 -5.60 -11.56 26.22
N ALA A 468 -4.72 -11.12 25.31
CA ALA A 468 -4.90 -9.94 24.47
C ALA A 468 -5.37 -10.31 23.05
N TRP A 469 -5.40 -11.61 22.71
CA TRP A 469 -5.91 -12.09 21.43
C TRP A 469 -7.37 -11.68 21.26
N GLY A 470 -7.67 -10.97 20.16
CA GLY A 470 -9.03 -10.50 19.84
C GLY A 470 -9.53 -9.33 20.70
N THR A 471 -8.70 -8.78 21.60
CA THR A 471 -9.08 -7.61 22.42
C THR A 471 -8.60 -6.29 21.81
N PHE A 472 -7.45 -6.31 21.15
CA PHE A 472 -6.85 -5.12 20.54
C PHE A 472 -6.80 -5.26 19.02
N PRO A 473 -6.96 -4.14 18.28
CA PRO A 473 -6.85 -4.16 16.83
C PRO A 473 -5.45 -4.57 16.40
N ASP A 474 -5.37 -5.47 15.44
CA ASP A 474 -4.11 -5.83 14.79
C ASP A 474 -3.69 -4.77 13.75
N ARG A 475 -2.53 -4.97 13.10
CA ARG A 475 -2.06 -4.03 12.07
C ARG A 475 -2.96 -3.92 10.83
N ALA A 476 -3.68 -4.99 10.42
CA ALA A 476 -4.62 -4.94 9.30
C ALA A 476 -5.87 -4.14 9.67
N GLU A 477 -6.46 -4.44 10.83
CA GLU A 477 -7.63 -3.71 11.35
C GLU A 477 -7.30 -2.22 11.55
N THR A 478 -6.09 -1.91 12.01
CA THR A 478 -5.64 -0.52 12.16
C THR A 478 -5.55 0.21 10.81
N LEU A 479 -5.09 -0.48 9.76
CA LEU A 479 -5.08 0.07 8.40
C LEU A 479 -6.51 0.28 7.87
N GLU A 480 -7.39 -0.71 8.04
CA GLU A 480 -8.80 -0.63 7.63
C GLU A 480 -9.52 0.55 8.30
N ARG A 481 -9.36 0.69 9.62
CA ARG A 481 -9.91 1.83 10.39
C ARG A 481 -9.34 3.17 9.95
N SER A 482 -8.11 3.21 9.44
CA SER A 482 -7.53 4.44 8.90
C SER A 482 -8.19 4.86 7.58
N TRP A 483 -8.59 3.91 6.73
CA TRP A 483 -9.41 4.19 5.54
C TRP A 483 -10.82 4.63 5.91
N GLU A 484 -11.43 4.01 6.92
CA GLU A 484 -12.74 4.42 7.45
C GLU A 484 -12.70 5.87 7.95
N SER A 485 -11.71 6.20 8.78
CA SER A 485 -11.53 7.57 9.27
C SER A 485 -11.28 8.56 8.13
N SER A 486 -10.55 8.16 7.08
CA SER A 486 -10.27 9.04 5.95
C SER A 486 -11.51 9.28 5.07
N TRP A 487 -12.35 8.26 4.90
CA TRP A 487 -13.65 8.41 4.25
C TRP A 487 -14.55 9.37 5.02
N ASP A 488 -14.65 9.22 6.33
CA ASP A 488 -15.49 10.10 7.17
C ASP A 488 -14.99 11.55 7.18
N GLU A 489 -13.67 11.73 7.19
CA GLU A 489 -13.04 13.05 7.05
C GLU A 489 -13.32 13.67 5.67
N MET A 490 -13.26 12.87 4.60
CA MET A 490 -13.62 13.29 3.25
C MET A 490 -15.09 13.71 3.16
N VAL A 491 -16.02 12.91 3.70
CA VAL A 491 -17.44 13.22 3.76
C VAL A 491 -17.70 14.51 4.57
N ALA A 492 -17.04 14.66 5.72
CA ALA A 492 -17.15 15.87 6.53
C ALA A 492 -16.64 17.13 5.81
N SER A 493 -15.69 16.97 4.88
CA SER A 493 -15.12 18.06 4.07
C SER A 493 -15.98 18.49 2.87
N LEU A 494 -17.07 17.77 2.59
CA LEU A 494 -17.98 18.08 1.48
C LEU A 494 -18.54 19.51 1.60
N LYS A 495 -18.52 20.25 0.49
CA LYS A 495 -19.05 21.62 0.40
C LYS A 495 -20.25 21.73 -0.51
N ALA A 496 -21.23 22.49 -0.05
CA ALA A 496 -22.38 22.89 -0.86
C ALA A 496 -21.93 23.84 -2.00
N PRO A 497 -22.46 23.67 -3.22
CA PRO A 497 -22.43 24.68 -4.27
C PRO A 497 -23.04 26.00 -3.78
N LYS A 498 -22.71 27.11 -4.45
CA LYS A 498 -23.26 28.43 -4.10
C LYS A 498 -24.79 28.42 -4.24
N GLY A 499 -25.52 28.66 -3.14
CA GLY A 499 -26.98 28.70 -3.12
C GLY A 499 -27.67 27.40 -2.75
N ALA A 500 -26.93 26.32 -2.48
CA ALA A 500 -27.48 25.05 -2.04
C ALA A 500 -27.89 25.04 -0.55
N ASP A 501 -28.90 24.23 -0.25
CA ASP A 501 -29.46 24.02 1.09
C ASP A 501 -28.45 23.29 2.01
N ALA A 502 -27.96 24.00 3.03
CA ALA A 502 -27.00 23.48 4.00
C ALA A 502 -27.56 22.33 4.85
N GLU A 503 -28.89 22.24 5.04
CA GLU A 503 -29.51 21.14 5.78
C GLU A 503 -29.46 19.84 4.97
N ARG A 504 -29.74 19.92 3.66
CA ARG A 504 -29.65 18.77 2.77
C ARG A 504 -28.23 18.24 2.66
N LEU A 505 -27.22 19.12 2.60
CA LEU A 505 -25.82 18.71 2.64
C LEU A 505 -25.50 17.97 3.94
N LYS A 506 -25.92 18.50 5.11
CA LYS A 506 -25.71 17.81 6.39
C LYS A 506 -26.41 16.46 6.44
N ALA A 507 -27.61 16.35 5.87
CA ALA A 507 -28.33 15.08 5.77
C ALA A 507 -27.57 14.07 4.89
N LEU A 508 -27.03 14.51 3.75
CA LEU A 508 -26.19 13.69 2.89
C LEU A 508 -24.91 13.25 3.61
N GLN A 509 -24.22 14.17 4.28
CA GLN A 509 -23.01 13.86 5.06
C GLN A 509 -23.32 12.78 6.10
N LYS A 510 -24.40 12.95 6.88
CA LYS A 510 -24.83 11.97 7.87
C LYS A 510 -25.15 10.59 7.25
N LYS A 511 -25.77 10.55 6.07
CA LYS A 511 -26.04 9.30 5.33
C LYS A 511 -24.75 8.64 4.82
N ALA A 512 -23.77 9.43 4.36
CA ALA A 512 -22.53 8.93 3.79
C ALA A 512 -21.47 8.55 4.86
N THR A 513 -21.51 9.13 6.06
CA THR A 513 -20.61 8.79 7.17
C THR A 513 -20.71 7.31 7.54
N GLY A 514 -19.57 6.69 7.80
CA GLY A 514 -19.41 5.30 8.20
C GLY A 514 -19.58 4.30 7.06
N LEU A 515 -19.69 4.72 5.80
CA LEU A 515 -19.87 3.81 4.65
C LEU A 515 -18.80 2.70 4.65
N PHE A 516 -17.55 3.06 4.92
CA PHE A 516 -16.43 2.12 4.85
C PHE A 516 -16.43 1.08 5.99
N ALA A 517 -17.13 1.36 7.09
CA ALA A 517 -17.32 0.44 8.22
C ALA A 517 -18.57 -0.46 8.07
N ARG A 518 -19.48 -0.14 7.14
CA ARG A 518 -20.68 -0.95 6.87
C ARG A 518 -20.32 -2.25 6.16
N GLY A 519 -21.22 -3.23 6.25
CA GLY A 519 -21.13 -4.47 5.48
C GLY A 519 -21.07 -4.22 3.98
N PHE A 520 -20.10 -4.84 3.30
CA PHE A 520 -19.82 -4.65 1.88
C PHE A 520 -20.96 -5.18 1.00
N ALA A 521 -21.42 -6.41 1.25
CA ALA A 521 -22.59 -6.96 0.56
C ALA A 521 -23.88 -6.24 0.98
N GLY A 522 -23.98 -5.75 2.22
CA GLY A 522 -25.10 -4.92 2.67
C GLY A 522 -25.14 -3.54 2.03
N THR A 523 -24.01 -3.03 1.57
CA THR A 523 -23.91 -1.71 0.92
C THR A 523 -24.24 -1.79 -0.57
N TRP A 524 -23.79 -2.84 -1.26
CA TRP A 524 -23.89 -2.96 -2.73
C TRP A 524 -24.61 -4.22 -3.25
N GLY A 525 -25.23 -4.99 -2.35
CA GLY A 525 -25.98 -6.21 -2.68
C GLY A 525 -27.42 -5.97 -3.12
N LYS A 526 -28.21 -7.04 -3.18
CA LYS A 526 -29.58 -7.01 -3.70
C LYS A 526 -30.53 -6.39 -2.69
N GLY A 527 -31.30 -5.39 -3.14
CA GLY A 527 -32.24 -4.65 -2.28
C GLY A 527 -31.58 -3.62 -1.35
N ALA A 528 -30.27 -3.40 -1.47
CA ALA A 528 -29.61 -2.32 -0.73
C ALA A 528 -30.02 -0.94 -1.28
N LYS A 529 -29.92 0.07 -0.40
CA LYS A 529 -30.24 1.46 -0.73
C LYS A 529 -28.95 2.28 -0.80
N ALA A 530 -28.82 3.14 -1.81
CA ALA A 530 -27.63 3.96 -2.01
C ALA A 530 -27.40 4.88 -0.80
N LEU A 531 -26.22 4.74 -0.16
CA LEU A 531 -25.85 5.44 1.07
C LEU A 531 -26.86 5.30 2.24
N GLY A 532 -27.78 4.34 2.19
CA GLY A 532 -28.89 4.23 3.14
C GLY A 532 -30.03 5.24 2.93
N GLY A 533 -30.09 5.90 1.76
CA GLY A 533 -31.18 6.78 1.33
C GLY A 533 -32.43 6.02 0.89
N GLU A 534 -33.25 6.63 0.02
CA GLU A 534 -34.45 5.98 -0.55
C GLU A 534 -34.21 5.34 -1.92
N GLU A 535 -33.15 5.76 -2.62
CA GLU A 535 -32.79 5.27 -3.95
C GLU A 535 -32.24 3.83 -3.89
N ALA A 536 -32.71 2.97 -4.79
CA ALA A 536 -32.20 1.61 -4.93
C ALA A 536 -30.77 1.63 -5.49
N ILE A 537 -29.87 0.82 -4.91
CA ILE A 537 -28.50 0.75 -5.41
C ILE A 537 -28.46 0.07 -6.79
N LYS A 538 -27.75 0.68 -7.74
CA LYS A 538 -27.42 0.02 -9.02
C LYS A 538 -26.30 -1.00 -8.78
N PRO A 539 -26.36 -2.24 -9.31
CA PRO A 539 -25.34 -3.25 -9.06
C PRO A 539 -23.97 -2.93 -9.69
N TRP A 540 -23.89 -1.98 -10.64
CA TRP A 540 -22.65 -1.52 -11.28
C TRP A 540 -22.20 -0.13 -10.79
N PRO A 541 -20.89 0.17 -10.77
CA PRO A 541 -19.79 -0.72 -11.13
C PRO A 541 -19.65 -1.95 -10.21
N VAL A 542 -19.58 -3.13 -10.82
CA VAL A 542 -19.32 -4.39 -10.12
C VAL A 542 -17.86 -4.39 -9.71
N LEU A 543 -17.61 -4.58 -8.41
CA LEU A 543 -16.26 -4.63 -7.87
C LEU A 543 -15.76 -6.07 -7.89
N LEU A 544 -14.66 -6.34 -8.56
CA LEU A 544 -13.99 -7.65 -8.58
C LEU A 544 -12.62 -7.47 -7.92
N LEU A 545 -12.58 -7.56 -6.59
CA LEU A 545 -11.38 -7.33 -5.78
C LEU A 545 -10.62 -8.66 -5.66
N ASN A 546 -9.46 -8.74 -6.32
CA ASN A 546 -8.72 -10.00 -6.44
C ASN A 546 -7.78 -10.20 -5.25
N GLY A 547 -7.95 -11.29 -4.52
CA GLY A 547 -7.01 -11.81 -3.52
C GLY A 547 -6.45 -13.18 -3.96
N THR A 548 -5.51 -13.70 -3.18
CA THR A 548 -4.93 -15.04 -3.37
C THR A 548 -5.10 -15.86 -2.10
N ALA A 549 -5.58 -17.09 -2.22
CA ALA A 549 -5.62 -18.04 -1.09
C ALA A 549 -4.23 -18.64 -0.88
N VAL A 550 -3.68 -18.54 0.34
CA VAL A 550 -2.32 -18.97 0.67
C VAL A 550 -2.16 -20.47 0.48
N GLU A 551 -3.10 -21.26 0.98
CA GLU A 551 -3.00 -22.72 1.03
C GLU A 551 -3.19 -23.39 -0.33
N THR A 552 -3.98 -22.79 -1.21
CA THR A 552 -4.35 -23.38 -2.50
C THR A 552 -3.68 -22.69 -3.69
N GLY A 553 -3.13 -21.49 -3.50
CA GLY A 553 -2.65 -20.62 -4.58
C GLY A 553 -3.75 -20.15 -5.53
N ARG A 554 -5.03 -20.40 -5.20
CA ARG A 554 -6.18 -20.03 -6.03
C ARG A 554 -6.56 -18.57 -5.84
N ARG A 555 -7.26 -18.02 -6.83
CA ARG A 555 -7.83 -16.68 -6.74
C ARG A 555 -8.99 -16.66 -5.75
N VAL A 556 -9.06 -15.61 -4.96
CA VAL A 556 -10.21 -15.23 -4.15
C VAL A 556 -10.76 -13.97 -4.79
N ILE A 557 -12.04 -13.91 -5.12
CA ILE A 557 -12.64 -12.68 -5.65
C ILE A 557 -13.69 -12.19 -4.67
N THR A 558 -13.41 -11.08 -4.00
CA THR A 558 -14.39 -10.39 -3.16
C THR A 558 -15.24 -9.48 -4.06
N SER A 559 -16.55 -9.72 -4.11
CA SER A 559 -17.44 -8.97 -5.01
C SER A 559 -18.84 -8.75 -4.45
N ASN A 560 -19.45 -7.63 -4.85
CA ASN A 560 -20.82 -7.26 -4.50
C ASN A 560 -21.87 -8.10 -5.26
N VAL A 561 -21.43 -8.82 -6.31
CA VAL A 561 -22.21 -9.85 -6.99
C VAL A 561 -21.64 -11.22 -6.63
N GLU A 562 -22.45 -12.26 -6.72
CA GLU A 562 -21.98 -13.65 -6.65
C GLU A 562 -20.93 -13.85 -7.73
N THR A 563 -19.72 -14.21 -7.31
CA THR A 563 -18.63 -14.46 -8.25
C THR A 563 -18.91 -15.75 -9.03
N LEU A 564 -18.11 -16.05 -10.04
CA LEU A 564 -18.38 -17.08 -11.06
C LEU A 564 -18.49 -18.54 -10.53
N THR A 565 -18.59 -18.75 -9.21
CA THR A 565 -18.74 -20.04 -8.54
C THR A 565 -20.04 -20.79 -8.85
N PRO A 566 -21.26 -20.21 -8.99
CA PRO A 566 -22.44 -21.01 -9.25
C PRO A 566 -22.62 -21.42 -10.72
N ALA A 567 -21.92 -20.80 -11.68
CA ALA A 567 -21.94 -21.29 -13.06
C ALA A 567 -21.37 -22.73 -13.18
N PHE A 568 -20.69 -23.21 -12.13
CA PHE A 568 -20.09 -24.54 -12.04
C PHE A 568 -20.41 -25.30 -10.71
N SER A 569 -21.31 -24.78 -9.86
CA SER A 569 -21.69 -25.43 -8.60
C SER A 569 -22.81 -26.46 -8.79
N THR A 570 -22.60 -27.63 -8.18
CA THR A 570 -23.38 -28.86 -8.26
C THR A 570 -24.83 -28.68 -7.82
N THR A 571 -25.78 -28.98 -8.72
CA THR A 571 -27.08 -29.50 -8.25
C THR A 571 -26.85 -30.92 -7.75
N THR A 572 -26.98 -31.16 -6.45
CA THR A 572 -27.06 -32.54 -5.93
C THR A 572 -28.31 -33.19 -6.53
N ARG A 573 -28.15 -34.35 -7.16
CA ARG A 573 -29.30 -35.18 -7.53
C ARG A 573 -30.02 -35.60 -6.24
N LYS A 574 -31.32 -35.87 -6.35
CA LYS A 574 -32.15 -36.39 -5.23
C LYS A 574 -31.65 -37.70 -4.62
N ASP A 575 -30.62 -38.32 -5.21
CA ASP A 575 -29.98 -39.57 -4.77
C ASP A 575 -28.69 -39.36 -3.93
N GLY A 576 -28.28 -38.12 -3.65
CA GLY A 576 -27.13 -37.82 -2.79
C GLY A 576 -25.75 -38.02 -3.44
N GLN A 577 -25.68 -38.31 -4.74
CA GLN A 577 -24.42 -38.33 -5.50
C GLN A 577 -24.12 -36.93 -6.09
N PRO A 578 -22.85 -36.51 -6.18
CA PRO A 578 -22.49 -35.27 -6.87
C PRO A 578 -22.87 -35.41 -8.35
N ALA A 579 -23.77 -34.55 -8.84
CA ALA A 579 -24.05 -34.51 -10.27
C ALA A 579 -22.78 -34.08 -10.99
N THR A 580 -22.28 -34.92 -11.89
CA THR A 580 -21.32 -34.54 -12.90
C THR A 580 -22.03 -33.56 -13.83
N VAL A 581 -21.93 -32.26 -13.53
CA VAL A 581 -22.45 -31.21 -14.39
C VAL A 581 -21.53 -31.15 -15.60
N THR A 582 -21.96 -31.79 -16.70
CA THR A 582 -21.50 -31.47 -18.04
C THR A 582 -21.60 -29.95 -18.20
N LEU A 583 -20.46 -29.28 -18.37
CA LEU A 583 -20.35 -27.81 -18.45
C LEU A 583 -21.45 -27.21 -19.33
N PRO A 584 -21.87 -25.95 -19.08
CA PRO A 584 -22.67 -25.18 -20.03
C PRO A 584 -22.15 -25.33 -21.45
N CYS A 585 -20.83 -25.34 -21.65
CA CYS A 585 -20.12 -25.53 -22.92
C CYS A 585 -20.60 -26.76 -23.74
N VAL A 586 -21.00 -27.87 -23.09
CA VAL A 586 -21.54 -29.06 -23.78
C VAL A 586 -22.99 -28.86 -24.19
N ALA A 587 -23.84 -28.29 -23.32
CA ALA A 587 -25.22 -27.94 -23.67
C ALA A 587 -25.27 -26.87 -24.79
N ILE A 588 -24.32 -25.94 -24.73
CA ILE A 588 -24.03 -24.83 -25.64
C ILE A 588 -23.67 -25.33 -27.05
N LEU A 589 -22.80 -26.35 -27.16
CA LEU A 589 -22.40 -26.89 -28.46
C LEU A 589 -23.42 -27.89 -29.04
N THR A 590 -24.32 -28.43 -28.22
CA THR A 590 -25.47 -29.24 -28.70
C THR A 590 -26.66 -28.42 -29.16
N ALA A 591 -26.78 -27.14 -28.77
CA ALA A 591 -27.93 -26.29 -29.12
C ALA A 591 -27.84 -25.67 -30.53
N TYR A 592 -26.63 -25.53 -31.08
CA TYR A 592 -26.39 -25.00 -32.43
C TYR A 592 -26.17 -26.12 -33.46
N GLY A 593 -27.25 -26.54 -34.12
CA GLY A 593 -27.19 -27.14 -35.46
C GLY A 593 -27.01 -28.67 -35.55
N ARG A 594 -27.47 -29.24 -36.68
CA ARG A 594 -27.52 -30.67 -37.01
C ARG A 594 -26.14 -31.32 -37.23
N ASP A 595 -25.25 -31.25 -36.26
CA ASP A 595 -23.92 -31.85 -36.40
C ASP A 595 -23.87 -33.28 -35.82
N ASP A 596 -23.11 -34.12 -36.52
CA ASP A 596 -22.84 -35.54 -36.27
C ASP A 596 -22.23 -35.79 -34.88
N ALA A 597 -22.45 -36.99 -34.33
CA ALA A 597 -22.08 -37.35 -32.96
C ALA A 597 -20.56 -37.25 -32.68
N SER A 598 -19.74 -37.38 -33.72
CA SER A 598 -18.27 -37.28 -33.67
C SER A 598 -17.79 -35.86 -33.36
N VAL A 599 -18.42 -34.84 -33.94
CA VAL A 599 -18.08 -33.42 -33.72
C VAL A 599 -18.49 -32.99 -32.32
N ARG A 600 -19.64 -33.46 -31.83
CA ARG A 600 -20.08 -33.23 -30.43
C ARG A 600 -19.11 -33.80 -29.42
N LYS A 601 -18.58 -35.00 -29.68
CA LYS A 601 -17.61 -35.65 -28.80
C LYS A 601 -16.29 -34.89 -28.75
N LYS A 602 -15.78 -34.45 -29.91
CA LYS A 602 -14.55 -33.64 -30.00
C LYS A 602 -14.69 -32.28 -29.32
N ARG A 603 -15.82 -31.59 -29.53
CA ARG A 603 -16.16 -30.31 -28.89
C ARG A 603 -16.39 -30.44 -27.38
N ALA A 604 -17.01 -31.53 -26.93
CA ALA A 604 -17.14 -31.84 -25.51
C ALA A 604 -15.79 -32.19 -24.86
N GLU A 605 -14.86 -32.80 -25.60
CA GLU A 605 -13.47 -33.01 -25.18
C GLU A 605 -12.70 -31.67 -25.11
N GLU A 606 -12.88 -30.76 -26.07
CA GLU A 606 -12.32 -29.40 -26.05
C GLU A 606 -12.85 -28.58 -24.84
N CYS A 607 -14.14 -28.67 -24.52
CA CYS A 607 -14.74 -28.03 -23.33
C CYS A 607 -14.31 -28.68 -22.01
N ARG A 608 -13.98 -29.98 -21.99
CA ARG A 608 -13.49 -30.70 -20.80
C ARG A 608 -12.12 -30.21 -20.35
N ILE A 609 -11.39 -29.52 -21.22
CA ILE A 609 -10.03 -29.03 -20.98
C ILE A 609 -10.05 -27.67 -20.26
N TRP A 610 -11.18 -26.96 -20.25
CA TRP A 610 -11.35 -25.71 -19.52
C TRP A 610 -12.11 -25.95 -18.21
N GLU A 611 -11.43 -26.53 -17.22
CA GLU A 611 -11.77 -26.24 -15.83
C GLU A 611 -11.47 -24.75 -15.63
N ALA A 612 -12.51 -23.91 -15.49
CA ALA A 612 -12.31 -22.54 -15.03
C ALA A 612 -11.44 -22.62 -13.76
N PRO A 613 -10.29 -21.91 -13.68
CA PRO A 613 -9.41 -22.03 -12.52
C PRO A 613 -10.23 -21.74 -11.28
N ALA A 614 -10.42 -22.74 -10.42
CA ALA A 614 -11.34 -22.67 -9.29
C ALA A 614 -11.11 -21.37 -8.50
N VAL A 615 -12.09 -20.46 -8.56
CA VAL A 615 -12.10 -19.20 -7.82
C VAL A 615 -12.86 -19.41 -6.52
N HIS A 616 -12.35 -18.86 -5.43
CA HIS A 616 -13.08 -18.81 -4.17
C HIS A 616 -13.89 -17.51 -4.09
N ASP A 617 -15.19 -17.63 -3.83
CA ASP A 617 -15.98 -16.54 -3.27
C ASP A 617 -15.84 -16.59 -1.74
N PRO A 618 -15.34 -15.53 -1.08
CA PRO A 618 -15.21 -15.54 0.37
C PRO A 618 -16.57 -15.68 1.08
N TYR A 619 -17.65 -15.20 0.47
CA TYR A 619 -18.98 -15.27 1.05
C TYR A 619 -19.60 -16.68 1.03
N ASP A 620 -19.02 -17.64 0.28
CA ASP A 620 -19.42 -19.06 0.35
C ASP A 620 -19.02 -19.70 1.70
N THR A 621 -18.08 -19.08 2.42
CA THR A 621 -17.54 -19.58 3.70
C THR A 621 -17.96 -18.71 4.88
N LEU A 622 -18.04 -17.40 4.69
CA LEU A 622 -18.32 -16.44 5.76
C LEU A 622 -19.77 -16.47 6.24
N VAL A 623 -19.95 -16.33 7.56
CA VAL A 623 -21.29 -16.26 8.18
C VAL A 623 -21.82 -14.84 8.26
N ALA A 624 -20.93 -13.87 8.43
CA ALA A 624 -21.27 -12.47 8.55
C ALA A 624 -20.69 -11.69 7.37
N ASP A 625 -21.36 -10.60 7.03
CA ASP A 625 -20.81 -9.66 6.05
C ASP A 625 -19.51 -9.04 6.58
N MET A 626 -18.61 -8.67 5.67
CA MET A 626 -17.34 -7.99 6.01
C MET A 626 -17.49 -6.49 5.79
N PRO A 627 -16.80 -5.63 6.55
CA PRO A 627 -16.74 -4.20 6.29
C PRO A 627 -16.24 -3.90 4.87
N VAL A 628 -16.68 -2.79 4.29
CA VAL A 628 -16.17 -2.29 3.00
C VAL A 628 -14.64 -2.11 3.03
N SER A 629 -14.10 -1.57 4.12
CA SER A 629 -12.65 -1.44 4.35
C SER A 629 -11.93 -2.79 4.37
N THR A 630 -12.54 -3.81 4.99
CA THR A 630 -12.02 -5.19 4.98
C THR A 630 -12.08 -5.80 3.59
N ALA A 631 -13.16 -5.58 2.83
CA ALA A 631 -13.28 -6.03 1.44
C ALA A 631 -12.19 -5.43 0.53
N MET A 632 -11.86 -4.13 0.72
CA MET A 632 -10.69 -3.50 0.09
C MET A 632 -9.40 -4.24 0.49
N ASN A 633 -9.26 -4.55 1.78
CA ASN A 633 -8.07 -5.20 2.32
C ASN A 633 -7.88 -6.64 1.83
N MET A 634 -8.96 -7.36 1.50
CA MET A 634 -8.89 -8.71 0.93
C MET A 634 -7.97 -8.81 -0.29
N SER A 635 -7.90 -7.73 -1.07
CA SER A 635 -7.02 -7.61 -2.23
C SER A 635 -5.70 -6.89 -1.91
N ALA A 636 -5.67 -6.07 -0.85
CA ALA A 636 -4.59 -5.12 -0.53
C ALA A 636 -3.57 -5.55 0.54
N ARG A 637 -3.67 -6.79 1.05
CA ARG A 637 -2.79 -7.37 2.09
C ARG A 637 -1.33 -7.54 1.65
N PHE A 638 -0.56 -6.45 1.65
CA PHE A 638 0.84 -6.47 1.24
C PHE A 638 1.70 -7.27 2.24
N PRO A 639 2.46 -8.29 1.78
CA PRO A 639 3.31 -9.08 2.67
C PRO A 639 4.26 -8.20 3.50
N ILE A 640 4.55 -8.63 4.73
CA ILE A 640 5.37 -7.91 5.73
C ILE A 640 4.64 -6.73 6.39
N VAL A 641 3.99 -5.86 5.62
CA VAL A 641 3.23 -4.72 6.17
C VAL A 641 1.92 -5.20 6.79
N GLU A 642 1.27 -6.19 6.16
CA GLU A 642 0.02 -6.76 6.62
C GLU A 642 0.12 -8.29 6.80
N PRO A 643 -0.70 -8.85 7.70
CA PRO A 643 -0.85 -10.29 7.85
C PRO A 643 -1.75 -10.87 6.76
N ALA A 644 -1.58 -12.16 6.51
CA ALA A 644 -2.59 -12.94 5.80
C ALA A 644 -3.90 -12.92 6.60
N GLY A 645 -5.03 -12.75 5.92
CA GLY A 645 -6.35 -12.66 6.55
C GLY A 645 -6.98 -14.04 6.68
N GLY A 646 -7.24 -14.50 7.91
CA GLY A 646 -7.94 -15.76 8.13
C GLY A 646 -9.42 -15.68 7.74
N ILE A 647 -9.87 -16.57 6.85
CA ILE A 647 -11.30 -16.77 6.57
C ILE A 647 -11.80 -17.94 7.41
N VAL A 648 -12.75 -17.64 8.28
CA VAL A 648 -13.28 -18.58 9.26
C VAL A 648 -14.71 -18.96 8.91
N ASP A 649 -15.01 -20.26 9.00
CA ASP A 649 -16.34 -20.80 8.75
C ASP A 649 -17.29 -20.62 9.96
N ALA A 650 -18.54 -21.04 9.79
CA ALA A 650 -19.56 -20.98 10.85
C ALA A 650 -19.24 -21.76 12.12
N LYS A 651 -18.32 -22.72 12.04
CA LYS A 651 -17.89 -23.56 13.17
C LYS A 651 -16.67 -22.97 13.88
N GLY A 652 -16.20 -21.79 13.47
CA GLY A 652 -15.00 -21.19 13.99
C GLY A 652 -13.72 -21.85 13.48
N LYS A 653 -13.81 -22.69 12.43
CA LYS A 653 -12.65 -23.35 11.82
C LYS A 653 -12.15 -22.50 10.67
N ARG A 654 -10.83 -22.29 10.61
CA ARG A 654 -10.22 -21.58 9.50
C ARG A 654 -10.26 -22.42 8.22
N ALA A 655 -10.79 -21.84 7.15
CA ALA A 655 -10.88 -22.49 5.84
C ALA A 655 -9.61 -22.27 5.02
N TYR A 656 -9.14 -21.02 4.93
CA TYR A 656 -7.91 -20.62 4.26
C TYR A 656 -7.50 -19.19 4.69
N HIS A 657 -6.31 -18.77 4.33
CA HIS A 657 -5.87 -17.38 4.47
C HIS A 657 -5.88 -16.66 3.12
N VAL A 658 -6.25 -15.39 3.14
CA VAL A 658 -6.20 -14.51 1.97
C VAL A 658 -5.03 -13.51 2.07
N VAL A 659 -4.35 -13.31 0.96
CA VAL A 659 -3.26 -12.34 0.78
C VAL A 659 -3.46 -11.56 -0.51
N ASP A 660 -2.62 -10.56 -0.76
CA ASP A 660 -2.69 -9.69 -1.94
C ASP A 660 -2.89 -10.48 -3.26
N GLY A 661 -3.81 -10.00 -4.11
CA GLY A 661 -4.07 -10.60 -5.43
C GLY A 661 -2.89 -10.56 -6.37
N GLY A 662 -1.98 -9.61 -6.15
CA GLY A 662 -0.75 -9.45 -6.91
C GLY A 662 0.21 -10.61 -6.71
N ILE A 663 0.01 -11.51 -5.75
CA ILE A 663 0.75 -12.78 -5.69
C ILE A 663 0.33 -13.70 -6.84
N TYR A 664 -0.93 -13.67 -7.25
CA TYR A 664 -1.43 -14.42 -8.38
C TYR A 664 -1.16 -13.69 -9.71
N GLU A 665 -1.65 -12.46 -9.85
CA GLU A 665 -1.61 -11.64 -11.09
C GLU A 665 -1.86 -10.16 -10.73
N ASN A 666 -0.97 -9.24 -11.12
CA ASN A 666 -0.93 -7.87 -10.55
C ASN A 666 -1.89 -6.85 -11.19
N PHE A 667 -2.47 -7.12 -12.36
CA PHE A 667 -3.26 -6.17 -13.15
C PHE A 667 -4.78 -6.39 -13.07
N GLY A 668 -5.23 -7.52 -12.55
CA GLY A 668 -6.65 -7.91 -12.57
C GLY A 668 -7.15 -8.26 -13.97
N ALA A 669 -6.26 -8.34 -14.96
CA ALA A 669 -6.58 -8.59 -16.36
C ALA A 669 -7.12 -10.01 -16.58
N GLN A 670 -6.65 -11.00 -15.79
CA GLN A 670 -7.15 -12.37 -15.91
C GLN A 670 -8.62 -12.47 -15.52
N THR A 671 -9.04 -11.70 -14.51
CA THR A 671 -10.44 -11.66 -14.06
C THR A 671 -11.33 -10.89 -15.05
N VAL A 672 -10.82 -9.82 -15.68
CA VAL A 672 -11.52 -9.15 -16.80
C VAL A 672 -11.72 -10.09 -17.98
N LYS A 673 -10.68 -10.84 -18.35
CA LYS A 673 -10.74 -11.84 -19.42
C LYS A 673 -11.83 -12.89 -19.16
N ASP A 674 -11.87 -13.44 -17.95
CA ASP A 674 -12.90 -14.42 -17.54
C ASP A 674 -14.32 -13.82 -17.57
N LEU A 675 -14.48 -12.57 -17.09
CA LEU A 675 -15.76 -11.86 -17.15
C LEU A 675 -16.23 -11.63 -18.59
N LEU A 676 -15.36 -11.13 -19.47
CA LEU A 676 -15.71 -10.90 -20.87
C LEU A 676 -16.05 -12.20 -21.59
N HIS A 677 -15.33 -13.28 -21.28
CA HIS A 677 -15.65 -14.59 -21.81
C HIS A 677 -17.07 -14.99 -21.40
N PHE A 678 -17.39 -14.88 -20.11
CA PHE A 678 -18.74 -15.16 -19.61
C PHE A 678 -19.80 -14.29 -20.29
N VAL A 679 -19.63 -12.96 -20.29
CA VAL A 679 -20.63 -12.01 -20.81
C VAL A 679 -20.85 -12.16 -22.32
N LEU A 680 -19.79 -12.37 -23.09
CA LEU A 680 -19.86 -12.40 -24.56
C LEU A 680 -20.31 -13.79 -25.05
N ILE A 681 -19.80 -14.88 -24.46
CA ILE A 681 -20.16 -16.23 -24.86
C ILE A 681 -21.55 -16.61 -24.32
N ALA A 682 -21.88 -16.35 -23.05
CA ALA A 682 -23.21 -16.70 -22.50
C ALA A 682 -24.35 -15.99 -23.25
N ARG A 683 -24.07 -14.87 -23.92
CA ARG A 683 -25.05 -14.08 -24.68
C ARG A 683 -25.19 -14.50 -26.14
N GLU A 684 -24.10 -14.86 -26.84
CA GLU A 684 -24.17 -15.53 -28.16
C GLU A 684 -25.03 -16.81 -28.13
N LEU A 685 -25.22 -17.35 -26.94
CA LEU A 685 -25.89 -18.62 -26.70
C LEU A 685 -27.31 -18.48 -26.14
N ARG A 686 -27.68 -17.30 -25.62
CA ARG A 686 -29.04 -17.02 -25.11
C ARG A 686 -29.93 -16.23 -26.07
N ASP A 687 -29.36 -15.41 -26.96
CA ASP A 687 -30.12 -14.56 -27.88
C ASP A 687 -29.74 -14.82 -29.34
N SER A 688 -30.71 -15.24 -30.16
CA SER A 688 -30.55 -15.42 -31.62
C SER A 688 -30.44 -14.09 -32.40
N ASP A 689 -30.48 -12.94 -31.72
CA ASP A 689 -30.40 -11.60 -32.33
C ASP A 689 -29.02 -10.95 -32.06
N PRO A 690 -28.13 -10.88 -33.07
CA PRO A 690 -26.81 -10.26 -32.97
C PRO A 690 -26.82 -8.78 -32.54
N LYS A 691 -27.98 -8.10 -32.62
CA LYS A 691 -28.15 -6.68 -32.27
C LYS A 691 -28.38 -6.46 -30.78
N LYS A 692 -28.78 -7.48 -30.03
CA LYS A 692 -28.85 -7.45 -28.57
C LYS A 692 -27.50 -7.83 -27.97
N GLY A 693 -26.38 -7.20 -28.34
CA GLY A 693 -25.06 -7.48 -27.74
C GLY A 693 -24.59 -6.33 -26.84
N VAL A 694 -23.37 -6.43 -26.30
CA VAL A 694 -22.61 -5.27 -25.80
C VAL A 694 -21.41 -5.00 -26.70
N ARG A 695 -20.88 -3.77 -26.71
CA ARG A 695 -19.58 -3.45 -27.31
C ARG A 695 -18.57 -3.26 -26.17
N PRO A 696 -17.68 -4.25 -25.90
CA PRO A 696 -16.76 -4.20 -24.77
C PRO A 696 -15.70 -3.14 -25.03
N LEU A 697 -15.45 -2.28 -24.04
CA LEU A 697 -14.33 -1.35 -23.99
C LEU A 697 -13.50 -1.70 -22.77
N VAL A 698 -12.26 -2.12 -22.98
CA VAL A 698 -11.35 -2.52 -21.91
C VAL A 698 -10.44 -1.37 -21.56
N VAL A 699 -10.42 -1.00 -20.28
CA VAL A 699 -9.55 0.05 -19.76
C VAL A 699 -8.56 -0.60 -18.80
N LEU A 700 -7.28 -0.62 -19.17
CA LEU A 700 -6.19 -1.01 -18.29
C LEU A 700 -5.60 0.23 -17.62
N VAL A 701 -5.54 0.22 -16.29
CA VAL A 701 -4.88 1.25 -15.48
C VAL A 701 -3.67 0.62 -14.83
N SER A 702 -2.46 1.05 -15.22
CA SER A 702 -1.20 0.50 -14.71
C SER A 702 -0.29 1.55 -14.09
N THR A 703 0.47 1.11 -13.09
CA THR A 703 1.53 1.85 -12.43
C THR A 703 2.93 1.31 -12.70
N ASP A 704 3.03 0.07 -13.22
CA ASP A 704 4.30 -0.53 -13.59
C ASP A 704 4.84 0.08 -14.89
N HIS A 705 6.08 0.53 -14.83
CA HIS A 705 6.83 1.10 -15.95
C HIS A 705 7.40 0.01 -16.85
N GLU A 706 7.60 -1.21 -16.34
CA GLU A 706 8.14 -2.33 -17.11
C GLU A 706 7.19 -2.74 -18.26
N LEU A 707 5.89 -2.40 -18.14
CA LEU A 707 4.90 -2.56 -19.20
C LEU A 707 5.08 -1.65 -20.43
N ASP A 708 6.01 -0.70 -20.41
CA ASP A 708 6.31 0.12 -21.59
C ASP A 708 6.72 -0.75 -22.81
N GLY A 709 7.19 -1.98 -22.58
CA GLY A 709 7.48 -2.98 -23.60
C GLY A 709 6.24 -3.70 -24.20
N VAL A 710 5.09 -3.74 -23.53
CA VAL A 710 3.90 -4.49 -24.02
C VAL A 710 3.29 -3.84 -25.27
N ARG A 711 3.43 -2.52 -25.45
CA ARG A 711 3.12 -1.87 -26.74
C ARG A 711 4.11 -2.25 -27.84
N GLN A 712 5.41 -2.44 -27.54
CA GLN A 712 6.38 -2.89 -28.55
C GLN A 712 6.08 -4.33 -29.00
N VAL A 713 5.62 -5.18 -28.08
CA VAL A 713 5.18 -6.54 -28.39
C VAL A 713 3.86 -6.51 -29.18
N ALA A 714 2.87 -5.70 -28.79
CA ALA A 714 1.61 -5.53 -29.55
C ALA A 714 1.84 -4.92 -30.96
N ALA A 715 2.76 -3.96 -31.08
CA ALA A 715 3.20 -3.43 -32.37
C ALA A 715 3.91 -4.50 -33.22
N ALA A 716 4.68 -5.40 -32.60
CA ALA A 716 5.28 -6.55 -33.28
C ALA A 716 4.24 -7.61 -33.75
N TYR A 717 3.12 -7.72 -33.02
CA TYR A 717 1.98 -8.57 -33.37
C TYR A 717 0.98 -7.94 -34.36
N GLY A 718 1.26 -6.72 -34.86
CA GLY A 718 0.55 -6.14 -36.00
C GLY A 718 -0.50 -5.08 -35.65
N GLY A 719 -0.46 -4.49 -34.46
CA GLY A 719 -1.18 -3.25 -34.20
C GLY A 719 -0.67 -2.16 -35.14
N THR A 720 -1.55 -1.65 -36.01
CA THR A 720 -1.25 -0.50 -36.88
C THR A 720 -1.01 0.71 -36.00
N ASP A 721 0.24 0.95 -35.64
CA ASP A 721 0.69 2.27 -35.22
C ASP A 721 0.46 3.21 -36.43
N ASP A 722 -0.15 4.38 -36.23
CA ASP A 722 -0.40 5.39 -37.29
C ASP A 722 0.90 5.94 -37.92
N ARG A 723 2.06 5.38 -37.55
CA ARG A 723 3.36 5.60 -38.17
C ARG A 723 3.78 4.52 -39.18
N ALA A 724 3.02 3.42 -39.31
CA ALA A 724 3.32 2.31 -40.22
C ALA A 724 2.58 2.40 -41.57
N GLY A 725 2.26 3.63 -42.01
CA GLY A 725 1.54 3.89 -43.26
C GLY A 725 2.30 3.59 -44.56
N ASP A 726 3.57 3.17 -44.50
CA ASP A 726 4.44 3.07 -45.69
C ASP A 726 5.01 1.67 -45.99
N MET A 727 4.58 0.59 -45.30
CA MET A 727 5.04 -0.76 -45.65
C MET A 727 3.99 -1.54 -46.45
N ALA A 728 4.34 -1.84 -47.70
CA ALA A 728 3.53 -2.62 -48.63
C ALA A 728 3.14 -4.00 -48.06
N ASP A 729 1.94 -4.46 -48.42
CA ASP A 729 1.24 -5.65 -47.91
C ASP A 729 2.00 -6.99 -48.11
N GLY A 730 3.13 -6.97 -48.82
CA GLY A 730 3.95 -8.14 -49.16
C GLY A 730 5.04 -8.56 -48.16
N ASP A 731 5.40 -7.71 -47.17
CA ASP A 731 6.56 -7.95 -46.29
C ASP A 731 6.19 -8.42 -44.86
N ARG A 732 4.96 -8.89 -44.65
CA ARG A 732 4.53 -9.40 -43.34
C ARG A 732 5.15 -10.78 -43.07
N LEU A 733 6.27 -10.80 -42.35
CA LEU A 733 6.87 -12.05 -41.82
C LEU A 733 5.86 -12.84 -40.98
N PRO A 734 5.84 -14.18 -41.05
CA PRO A 734 4.96 -15.01 -40.23
C PRO A 734 5.31 -14.92 -38.72
N PRO A 735 4.33 -15.13 -37.80
CA PRO A 735 4.47 -14.86 -36.37
C PRO A 735 5.70 -15.52 -35.70
N LYS A 736 6.05 -16.73 -36.15
CA LYS A 736 7.19 -17.51 -35.63
C LYS A 736 8.55 -16.87 -35.93
N GLU A 737 8.71 -16.29 -37.12
CA GLU A 737 9.97 -15.66 -37.53
C GLU A 737 10.16 -14.27 -36.89
N ARG A 738 9.05 -13.57 -36.57
CA ARG A 738 9.08 -12.31 -35.81
C ARG A 738 9.54 -12.51 -34.36
N ALA A 739 9.02 -13.55 -33.69
CA ALA A 739 9.41 -13.89 -32.32
C ALA A 739 10.90 -14.25 -32.19
N MET A 740 11.48 -14.89 -33.21
CA MET A 740 12.90 -15.25 -33.24
C MET A 740 13.85 -14.04 -33.41
N LYS A 741 13.47 -13.03 -34.20
CA LYS A 741 14.26 -11.78 -34.36
C LYS A 741 14.29 -10.92 -33.09
N LEU A 742 13.31 -11.05 -32.21
CA LEU A 742 13.22 -10.34 -30.93
C LEU A 742 13.94 -11.05 -29.76
N GLY A 743 14.64 -12.16 -30.02
CA GLY A 743 15.46 -12.86 -29.01
C GLY A 743 14.71 -13.85 -28.12
N CYS A 744 13.48 -14.23 -28.47
CA CYS A 744 12.67 -15.17 -27.68
C CYS A 744 13.08 -16.63 -27.97
N LYS A 745 13.48 -17.38 -26.92
CA LYS A 745 13.86 -18.80 -27.04
C LYS A 745 12.61 -19.68 -26.88
N ALA A 746 12.35 -20.54 -27.85
CA ALA A 746 11.36 -21.60 -27.72
C ALA A 746 11.82 -22.60 -26.64
N THR A 747 11.09 -22.70 -25.53
CA THR A 747 11.30 -23.78 -24.55
C THR A 747 10.56 -25.05 -25.00
N PRO A 748 11.11 -26.25 -24.78
CA PRO A 748 10.52 -27.50 -25.30
C PRO A 748 9.24 -27.96 -24.59
N GLU A 749 8.84 -27.31 -23.50
CA GLU A 749 7.72 -27.76 -22.63
C GLU A 749 6.41 -26.99 -22.86
N ALA A 750 6.26 -26.33 -24.03
CA ALA A 750 4.97 -25.78 -24.44
C ALA A 750 4.00 -26.92 -24.79
N GLY A 751 3.07 -27.22 -23.89
CA GLY A 751 1.88 -27.99 -24.23
C GLY A 751 1.12 -27.26 -25.34
N ARG A 752 0.97 -27.92 -26.50
CA ARG A 752 0.15 -27.70 -27.72
C ARG A 752 -0.27 -26.30 -28.22
N ASP A 753 -0.16 -25.22 -27.46
CA ASP A 753 -0.68 -23.89 -27.81
C ASP A 753 0.40 -22.92 -28.34
N GLY A 754 1.65 -23.36 -28.51
CA GLY A 754 2.60 -22.75 -29.44
C GLY A 754 3.03 -21.30 -29.20
N VAL A 755 2.68 -20.65 -28.10
CA VAL A 755 3.12 -19.28 -27.77
C VAL A 755 4.56 -19.32 -27.20
N PRO A 756 5.57 -18.69 -27.86
CA PRO A 756 6.91 -18.59 -27.31
C PRO A 756 6.94 -17.56 -26.16
N LEU A 757 7.37 -18.00 -24.98
CA LEU A 757 7.66 -17.11 -23.85
C LEU A 757 8.89 -16.26 -24.17
N CYS A 758 8.71 -14.97 -24.37
CA CYS A 758 9.80 -14.00 -24.38
C CYS A 758 10.21 -13.68 -22.94
N GLY A 759 11.44 -14.03 -22.54
CA GLY A 759 12.07 -13.46 -21.34
C GLY A 759 11.87 -14.15 -19.99
N ALA A 760 11.23 -15.31 -19.89
CA ALA A 760 11.14 -16.05 -18.63
C ALA A 760 12.23 -17.14 -18.55
N THR A 761 13.36 -16.81 -17.91
CA THR A 761 14.28 -17.86 -17.42
C THR A 761 13.57 -18.55 -16.26
N LEU A 762 12.86 -19.63 -16.56
CA LEU A 762 12.12 -20.45 -15.61
C LEU A 762 13.09 -21.06 -14.59
N MET A 763 13.06 -20.60 -13.34
CA MET A 763 13.78 -21.25 -12.25
C MET A 763 13.03 -22.52 -11.81
N ARG A 764 13.77 -23.62 -11.75
CA ARG A 764 13.44 -24.82 -10.97
C ARG A 764 13.73 -24.58 -9.48
N SER A 765 13.00 -25.33 -8.67
CA SER A 765 13.19 -25.70 -7.24
C SER A 765 12.90 -24.68 -6.13
N ALA A 766 11.76 -24.94 -5.46
CA ALA A 766 11.61 -25.21 -4.02
C ALA A 766 12.49 -24.45 -3.03
N ASN A 767 11.89 -23.46 -2.35
CA ASN A 767 11.69 -23.46 -0.89
C ASN A 767 10.87 -22.22 -0.52
N GLU A 768 9.59 -22.44 -0.24
CA GLU A 768 8.69 -21.47 0.38
C GLU A 768 9.18 -21.21 1.80
N VAL A 769 9.45 -19.94 2.11
CA VAL A 769 9.78 -19.28 3.39
C VAL A 769 10.87 -18.21 3.17
N LEU A 770 11.71 -18.33 2.13
CA LEU A 770 12.72 -17.33 1.73
C LEU A 770 12.91 -17.24 0.20
N GLY A 771 11.83 -17.31 -0.58
CA GLY A 771 11.91 -17.09 -2.04
C GLY A 771 12.48 -15.70 -2.35
N ASP A 772 13.28 -15.58 -3.41
CA ASP A 772 13.81 -14.29 -3.87
C ASP A 772 12.63 -13.33 -4.14
N PRO A 773 12.47 -12.23 -3.37
CA PRO A 773 11.37 -11.29 -3.56
C PRO A 773 11.35 -10.71 -4.98
N ALA A 774 12.51 -10.60 -5.62
CA ALA A 774 12.61 -10.16 -7.00
C ALA A 774 12.07 -11.21 -7.99
N ALA A 775 12.25 -12.51 -7.72
CA ALA A 775 11.68 -13.58 -8.53
C ALA A 775 10.15 -13.63 -8.39
N LEU A 776 9.61 -13.47 -7.18
CA LEU A 776 8.17 -13.37 -6.96
C LEU A 776 7.58 -12.16 -7.69
N TYR A 777 8.22 -10.99 -7.55
CA TYR A 777 7.82 -9.75 -8.24
C TYR A 777 7.81 -9.90 -9.77
N ARG A 778 8.86 -10.49 -10.36
CA ARG A 778 8.91 -10.72 -11.82
C ARG A 778 7.88 -11.75 -12.28
N THR A 779 7.62 -12.79 -11.48
CA THR A 779 6.65 -13.84 -11.83
C THR A 779 5.23 -13.28 -11.87
N ARG A 780 4.85 -12.43 -10.90
CA ARG A 780 3.53 -11.80 -10.91
C ARG A 780 3.34 -10.83 -12.08
N SER A 781 4.36 -10.03 -12.42
CA SER A 781 4.29 -9.11 -13.56
C SER A 781 4.19 -9.90 -14.87
N GLY A 782 4.98 -10.98 -15.03
CA GLY A 782 4.92 -11.84 -16.23
C GLY A 782 3.59 -12.58 -16.41
N ARG A 783 2.94 -13.04 -15.32
CA ARG A 783 1.57 -13.57 -15.38
C ARG A 783 0.57 -12.50 -15.81
N GLY A 784 0.77 -11.28 -15.34
CA GLY A 784 0.00 -10.11 -15.72
C GLY A 784 0.09 -9.76 -17.19
N GLU A 785 1.30 -9.67 -17.73
CA GLU A 785 1.55 -9.45 -19.15
C GLU A 785 0.87 -10.53 -20.01
N SER A 786 0.98 -11.80 -19.59
CA SER A 786 0.32 -12.92 -20.25
C SER A 786 -1.20 -12.79 -20.25
N ALA A 787 -1.78 -12.33 -19.14
CA ALA A 787 -3.22 -12.09 -19.03
C ALA A 787 -3.69 -10.93 -19.93
N ILE A 788 -2.91 -9.84 -20.02
CA ILE A 788 -3.20 -8.71 -20.90
C ILE A 788 -3.13 -9.11 -22.37
N LEU A 789 -2.10 -9.87 -22.77
CA LEU A 789 -1.97 -10.38 -24.14
C LEU A 789 -3.13 -11.31 -24.49
N GLY A 790 -3.49 -12.24 -23.60
CA GLY A 790 -4.64 -13.12 -23.79
C GLY A 790 -5.98 -12.37 -23.84
N LEU A 791 -6.11 -11.27 -23.10
CA LEU A 791 -7.29 -10.40 -23.15
C LEU A 791 -7.41 -9.69 -24.50
N ARG A 792 -6.31 -9.16 -25.05
CA ARG A 792 -6.28 -8.56 -26.39
C ARG A 792 -6.58 -9.58 -27.48
N GLU A 793 -6.00 -10.77 -27.37
CA GLU A 793 -6.28 -11.86 -28.30
C GLU A 793 -7.76 -12.24 -28.27
N GLN A 794 -8.36 -12.37 -27.09
CA GLN A 794 -9.78 -12.66 -26.94
C GLN A 794 -10.66 -11.58 -27.56
N LEU A 795 -10.35 -10.30 -27.37
CA LEU A 795 -11.07 -9.21 -28.05
C LEU A 795 -10.97 -9.36 -29.57
N SER A 796 -9.77 -9.61 -30.10
CA SER A 796 -9.53 -9.79 -31.53
C SER A 796 -10.31 -10.99 -32.10
N GLN A 797 -10.30 -12.12 -31.40
CA GLN A 797 -11.07 -13.33 -31.78
C GLN A 797 -12.59 -13.05 -31.84
N LEU A 798 -13.09 -12.15 -30.98
CA LEU A 798 -14.49 -11.74 -30.94
C LEU A 798 -14.83 -10.62 -31.94
N GLY A 799 -13.90 -10.25 -32.83
CA GLY A 799 -14.07 -9.20 -33.83
C GLY A 799 -13.93 -7.78 -33.28
N PHE A 800 -13.43 -7.62 -32.06
CA PHE A 800 -13.10 -6.34 -31.44
C PHE A 800 -11.58 -6.11 -31.51
N PHE A 801 -11.13 -5.23 -32.39
CA PHE A 801 -9.69 -4.93 -32.55
C PHE A 801 -9.14 -4.04 -31.41
N ASP A 802 -7.83 -3.76 -31.45
CA ASP A 802 -7.08 -2.89 -30.51
C ASP A 802 -7.72 -1.49 -30.28
N GLU A 803 -8.68 -1.07 -31.10
CA GLU A 803 -9.50 0.12 -30.88
C GLU A 803 -10.35 0.07 -29.61
N ASN A 804 -10.65 -1.13 -29.10
CA ASN A 804 -11.48 -1.33 -27.90
C ASN A 804 -10.64 -1.49 -26.61
N PHE A 805 -9.31 -1.39 -26.69
CA PHE A 805 -8.41 -1.56 -25.56
C PHE A 805 -7.66 -0.25 -25.29
N PHE A 806 -7.87 0.35 -24.12
CA PHE A 806 -7.28 1.62 -23.70
C PHE A 806 -6.34 1.38 -22.51
N HIS A 807 -5.20 2.07 -22.48
CA HIS A 807 -4.18 1.86 -21.45
C HIS A 807 -3.71 3.18 -20.86
N PHE A 808 -4.04 3.39 -19.59
CA PHE A 808 -3.60 4.53 -18.78
C PHE A 808 -2.43 4.10 -17.90
N ARG A 809 -1.24 4.63 -18.19
CA ARG A 809 -0.01 4.18 -17.55
C ARG A 809 0.69 5.31 -16.82
N GLN A 810 1.29 4.98 -15.70
CA GLN A 810 2.38 5.80 -15.18
C GLN A 810 3.65 5.39 -15.91
N CYS A 811 4.14 6.21 -16.84
CA CYS A 811 5.40 5.96 -17.54
C CYS A 811 6.56 6.69 -16.86
N MET A 812 7.79 6.26 -17.16
CA MET A 812 8.99 6.97 -16.71
C MET A 812 9.13 8.25 -17.54
N ASN A 813 9.09 9.42 -16.90
CA ASN A 813 9.34 10.69 -17.58
C ASN A 813 10.79 11.15 -17.36
N GLY A 814 11.71 10.66 -18.18
CA GLY A 814 13.11 11.10 -18.19
C GLY A 814 13.76 11.08 -16.80
N ASN A 815 14.02 12.28 -16.24
CA ASN A 815 14.68 12.45 -14.94
C ASN A 815 13.72 12.41 -13.73
N LEU A 816 12.40 12.32 -13.95
CA LEU A 816 11.42 12.29 -12.86
C LEU A 816 11.30 10.86 -12.33
N ARG A 817 11.65 10.68 -11.06
CA ARG A 817 11.48 9.39 -10.39
C ARG A 817 9.99 9.07 -10.24
N PRO A 818 9.58 7.81 -10.44
CA PRO A 818 8.21 7.41 -10.19
C PRO A 818 7.84 7.53 -8.71
N ALA A 819 6.56 7.80 -8.44
CA ALA A 819 6.04 7.85 -7.07
C ALA A 819 6.32 6.54 -6.31
N SER A 820 6.68 6.64 -5.04
CA SER A 820 7.02 5.46 -4.24
C SER A 820 5.82 4.54 -4.02
N MET A 821 6.04 3.22 -4.06
CA MET A 821 5.01 2.22 -3.80
C MET A 821 4.82 2.02 -2.29
N THR A 822 3.98 2.84 -1.68
CA THR A 822 3.78 2.81 -0.23
C THR A 822 2.33 3.12 0.14
N TRP A 823 1.94 2.82 1.38
CA TRP A 823 0.66 3.25 1.95
C TRP A 823 0.64 4.75 2.34
N TYR A 824 1.57 5.52 1.78
CA TYR A 824 1.71 6.95 1.94
C TYR A 824 1.91 7.60 0.57
N VAL A 825 1.06 8.57 0.22
CA VAL A 825 1.22 9.35 -1.02
C VAL A 825 1.49 10.79 -0.65
N SER A 826 2.77 11.16 -0.64
CA SER A 826 3.18 12.54 -0.37
C SER A 826 2.51 13.51 -1.35
N PRO A 827 2.19 14.76 -0.95
CA PRO A 827 1.64 15.76 -1.86
C PRO A 827 2.48 15.98 -3.12
N ILE A 828 3.81 15.77 -3.03
CA ILE A 828 4.71 15.82 -4.19
C ILE A 828 4.44 14.66 -5.15
N SER A 829 4.28 13.44 -4.63
CA SER A 829 3.90 12.27 -5.44
C SER A 829 2.51 12.43 -6.08
N GLN A 830 1.57 13.08 -5.38
CA GLN A 830 0.25 13.41 -5.93
C GLN A 830 0.39 14.36 -7.14
N ARG A 831 1.16 15.45 -7.00
CA ARG A 831 1.42 16.38 -8.11
C ARG A 831 2.06 15.70 -9.31
N PHE A 832 3.03 14.83 -9.08
CA PHE A 832 3.65 14.04 -10.15
C PHE A 832 2.59 13.22 -10.91
N MET A 833 1.71 12.51 -10.19
CA MET A 833 0.64 11.73 -10.83
C MET A 833 -0.38 12.61 -11.55
N ASP A 834 -0.72 13.77 -11.00
CA ASP A 834 -1.64 14.73 -11.63
C ASP A 834 -1.10 15.24 -12.98
N GLU A 835 0.23 15.42 -13.10
CA GLU A 835 0.89 15.84 -14.35
C GLU A 835 0.87 14.77 -15.44
N LEU A 836 0.75 13.48 -15.10
CA LEU A 836 0.69 12.38 -16.06
C LEU A 836 -0.64 12.31 -16.84
N LEU A 837 -1.63 13.10 -16.44
CA LEU A 837 -2.91 13.31 -17.13
C LEU A 837 -3.18 14.83 -17.23
N PRO A 838 -2.55 15.54 -18.18
CA PRO A 838 -2.52 17.01 -18.24
C PRO A 838 -3.88 17.71 -18.32
N SER A 839 -4.95 16.99 -18.68
CA SER A 839 -6.32 17.52 -18.68
C SER A 839 -6.79 17.97 -17.29
N VAL A 840 -6.10 17.57 -16.22
CA VAL A 840 -6.30 18.00 -14.83
C VAL A 840 -5.93 19.48 -14.60
N ASN A 841 -5.02 20.05 -15.40
CA ASN A 841 -4.48 21.40 -15.20
C ASN A 841 -4.97 22.45 -16.23
N MET A 842 -5.85 22.09 -17.17
CA MET A 842 -6.41 23.08 -18.09
C MET A 842 -7.64 23.77 -17.48
N PRO A 843 -7.61 25.11 -17.31
CA PRO A 843 -8.83 25.83 -17.01
C PRO A 843 -9.80 25.67 -18.19
N ASP A 844 -11.09 25.59 -17.85
CA ASP A 844 -12.22 25.66 -18.76
C ASP A 844 -11.95 26.61 -19.95
N PRO A 845 -12.03 26.13 -21.21
CA PRO A 845 -11.76 26.95 -22.39
C PRO A 845 -12.63 28.22 -22.46
N ALA A 846 -13.75 28.29 -21.74
CA ALA A 846 -14.60 29.47 -21.65
C ALA A 846 -14.05 30.62 -20.77
N LYS A 847 -12.98 30.41 -19.98
CA LYS A 847 -12.49 31.38 -18.97
C LYS A 847 -11.12 32.01 -19.26
N ARG A 848 -10.66 32.06 -20.51
CA ARG A 848 -9.46 32.83 -20.89
C ARG A 848 -9.73 34.33 -20.84
N SER A 849 -9.31 35.01 -19.76
CA SER A 849 -9.25 36.49 -19.73
C SER A 849 -7.83 37.00 -20.09
N PRO A 850 -7.65 38.14 -20.78
CA PRO A 850 -6.41 38.47 -21.49
C PRO A 850 -5.42 39.37 -20.72
N LYS A 851 -5.52 39.55 -19.40
CA LYS A 851 -4.84 40.67 -18.71
C LYS A 851 -4.18 40.33 -17.37
N LEU A 852 -3.27 39.36 -17.34
CA LEU A 852 -2.28 39.26 -16.25
C LEU A 852 -0.88 39.24 -16.85
N SER A 853 -0.03 40.15 -16.38
CA SER A 853 1.34 40.29 -16.88
C SER A 853 2.21 39.12 -16.38
N PHE A 854 3.11 38.66 -17.24
CA PHE A 854 3.98 37.48 -17.03
C PHE A 854 4.75 37.51 -15.69
N VAL A 855 5.05 38.69 -15.15
CA VAL A 855 5.82 38.86 -13.91
C VAL A 855 4.98 38.65 -12.65
N GLU A 856 3.69 39.00 -12.65
CA GLU A 856 2.80 38.78 -11.50
C GLU A 856 2.40 37.30 -11.37
N TRP A 857 2.41 36.55 -12.48
CA TRP A 857 2.14 35.11 -12.50
C TRP A 857 3.25 34.30 -11.79
N THR A 858 4.52 34.72 -11.92
CA THR A 858 5.68 34.01 -11.32
C THR A 858 5.79 34.10 -9.80
N LYS A 859 5.06 35.02 -9.16
CA LYS A 859 5.12 35.24 -7.71
C LYS A 859 4.05 34.49 -6.91
N LEU A 860 3.03 33.95 -7.59
CA LEU A 860 1.85 33.35 -6.95
C LEU A 860 1.63 31.87 -7.30
N ALA A 861 2.44 31.29 -8.17
CA ALA A 861 2.30 29.88 -8.57
C ALA A 861 3.44 29.02 -7.98
N PRO A 862 3.17 27.83 -7.41
CA PRO A 862 4.16 26.76 -7.42
C PRO A 862 4.55 26.49 -8.88
N PRO A 863 5.78 26.00 -9.17
CA PRO A 863 6.28 25.88 -10.54
C PRO A 863 5.30 25.01 -11.33
N THR A 864 4.49 25.66 -12.17
CA THR A 864 3.61 24.97 -13.10
C THR A 864 4.50 24.61 -14.30
N PRO A 865 4.33 23.42 -14.88
CA PRO A 865 5.06 23.03 -16.06
C PRO A 865 4.82 24.09 -17.17
N THR A 866 5.88 24.54 -17.83
CA THR A 866 5.78 25.49 -18.96
C THR A 866 4.71 25.01 -19.94
N ALA A 867 3.95 25.91 -20.59
CA ALA A 867 2.89 25.54 -21.53
C ALA A 867 3.29 24.53 -22.64
N GLN A 868 4.59 24.32 -22.87
CA GLN A 868 5.14 23.25 -23.72
C GLN A 868 4.99 21.83 -23.14
N SER A 869 5.16 21.61 -21.84
CA SER A 869 5.09 20.26 -21.24
C SER A 869 3.65 19.73 -21.07
N ALA A 870 2.63 20.57 -21.25
CA ALA A 870 1.24 20.12 -21.37
C ALA A 870 0.93 19.47 -22.73
N PHE A 871 1.80 19.65 -23.73
CA PHE A 871 1.69 19.05 -25.06
C PHE A 871 2.56 17.81 -25.24
N ASP A 872 3.63 17.67 -24.46
CA ASP A 872 4.49 16.49 -24.44
C ASP A 872 4.03 15.53 -23.34
N ASP A 873 2.85 14.92 -23.49
CA ASP A 873 2.44 13.81 -22.64
C ASP A 873 3.36 12.60 -22.93
N PRO A 874 4.30 12.26 -22.04
CA PRO A 874 5.31 11.24 -22.30
C PRO A 874 4.68 9.84 -22.36
N CYS A 875 3.49 9.67 -21.76
CA CYS A 875 2.79 8.41 -21.66
C CYS A 875 1.71 8.25 -22.74
N GLN A 876 1.32 9.33 -23.43
CA GLN A 876 0.16 9.43 -24.32
C GLN A 876 -1.19 9.16 -23.65
N ASN A 877 -1.29 9.28 -22.31
CA ASN A 877 -2.52 9.11 -21.54
C ASN A 877 -3.65 10.06 -21.98
N HIS A 878 -3.34 11.30 -22.35
CA HIS A 878 -4.30 12.28 -22.86
C HIS A 878 -4.82 11.91 -24.25
N ALA A 879 -3.95 11.37 -25.11
CA ALA A 879 -4.35 10.86 -26.41
C ALA A 879 -5.26 9.64 -26.26
N GLU A 880 -4.91 8.73 -25.34
CA GLU A 880 -5.73 7.57 -24.98
C GLU A 880 -7.09 7.97 -24.41
N LEU A 881 -7.14 8.98 -23.53
CA LEU A 881 -8.38 9.53 -23.01
C LEU A 881 -9.28 10.06 -24.13
N LYS A 882 -8.75 10.89 -25.02
CA LYS A 882 -9.50 11.38 -26.18
C LYS A 882 -9.98 10.25 -27.08
N ARG A 883 -9.14 9.22 -27.30
CA ARG A 883 -9.50 8.05 -28.11
C ARG A 883 -10.69 7.31 -27.49
N LEU A 884 -10.66 7.08 -26.17
CA LEU A 884 -11.73 6.44 -25.43
C LEU A 884 -13.03 7.24 -25.53
N LEU A 885 -13.00 8.54 -25.23
CA LEU A 885 -14.19 9.40 -25.22
C LEU A 885 -14.81 9.51 -26.61
N ASN A 886 -13.99 9.75 -27.65
CA ASN A 886 -14.48 9.79 -29.04
C ASN A 886 -15.06 8.45 -29.49
N HIS A 887 -14.48 7.33 -29.05
CA HIS A 887 -15.01 6.01 -29.38
C HIS A 887 -16.32 5.73 -28.64
N HIS A 888 -16.39 6.03 -27.35
CA HIS A 888 -17.58 5.93 -26.53
C HIS A 888 -18.75 6.77 -27.08
N GLU A 889 -18.50 8.04 -27.42
CA GLU A 889 -19.49 8.94 -28.01
C GLU A 889 -19.98 8.43 -29.38
N ARG A 890 -19.09 7.87 -30.22
CA ARG A 890 -19.48 7.26 -31.50
C ARG A 890 -20.46 6.10 -31.30
N ILE A 891 -20.21 5.24 -30.32
CA ILE A 891 -21.08 4.10 -30.00
C ILE A 891 -22.46 4.60 -29.55
N LEU A 892 -22.50 5.60 -28.66
CA LEU A 892 -23.77 6.18 -28.19
C LEU A 892 -24.57 6.82 -29.34
N ASN A 893 -23.89 7.48 -30.27
CA ASN A 893 -24.50 8.11 -31.43
C ASN A 893 -24.83 7.13 -32.59
N GLY A 894 -24.59 5.83 -32.42
CA GLY A 894 -24.87 4.81 -33.43
C GLY A 894 -24.05 4.97 -34.71
N LYS A 895 -22.85 5.54 -34.61
CA LYS A 895 -21.88 5.63 -35.71
C LYS A 895 -20.91 4.46 -35.61
N ARG A 896 -20.79 3.70 -36.70
CA ARG A 896 -19.86 2.56 -36.82
C ARG A 896 -18.41 2.95 -36.62
#